data_AF-A0A840E0U8-F1
#
_entry.id   AF-A0A840E0U8-F1
#
_cell.length_a   1.000
_cell.length_b   1.000
_cell.length_c   1.000
_cell.angle_alpha   90.00
_cell.angle_beta   90.00
_cell.angle_gamma   90.00
#
_symmetry.space_group_name_H-M   'P 1'
#
loop_
_entity.id
_entity.type
_entity.pdbx_description
1 polymer ?
#
loop_
_entity_poly.entity_id
_entity_poly.type
_entity_poly.pdbx_seq_one_letter_code
_entity_poly.pdbx_strand_id
1 'polypeptide(L)'
;MGTATEVKTTCSYCGVGCGIIARRDLHGRLTVEGDPDHPANQGQLCSKGRTLNYVVQDQSDRLLYPQLRLHRDHPLQRVSWEQAIDRAAAVFRSVIAEHGPDSVAFYISGQCLTEEYYLVNKLVKGYLGTNNIDTNSRLCMSSAVVAYTKMLGEDAVPVSYEDIDHTDCLLVAGANPAWCHPIIWRRVEARKAVYPDLKVIVVDPRRTDTCALADLHLQIVPGTDVLLYHAIARRLYDTDRMDLEFIRQHTEAGENYVRILKSLHLRSAAKTCGVTLEEIKLAADYIGDARAFLSMWAMGLNQSRVGVEKNGALINLHLLTGQIGKIGAGPFSLTGQPNAMGGREVGGMASLLAAHRVLSNPADREEIARFWGVDRIPAEPGLTATQLFDGLETGKVKAVWIICTNPSVSLPNALQADAALKRAKFVVVQDISNRSDTADYADLLLPAAGWLEKTGTMTNSDRRVSLLQPLVAPPGEARPDADIIIDFARRMGYSGFDYRDVSEVYDEYARLTAGTRIDVSGLSHDRLQREGTFQWPVPSPVHPGTPRLFTDHRFYTPTGRARFMSTISHADAPPVAPPDRPLILTTGRIRDQWHTMTRTGKVARLRKHIDLPYLEIHPLDAAAEKLENDQLAVVHSQRGEVRVKVRYTRDLRRGVVFLPMHWGKTLGSDLTRANNLTDDAVDPYSKQPNFKFCHVGVRAYQKPREHILVIGAGAAAYRFIARYRELNTRDRITVFSKETHAFYNRVLLPEYVTDHLSWEQLEKLREKERRRLDFDLQLETSIERIDRANRTLYTAAGEAHTYDRLIIATGSRPFVPRDVPLHLPGVFTMRRREDADGLSDYLQLGKQPREAHVLIVGGGLLGLELAAALQDIGVRITLVQRSNRLMERQLDPTASHLLAEDVGERGIQTYFRNEVDTIFRIPKGEAGGDAGAMRVTFKSGISLVCNAVVYAIGTRPNLEVGRTAGLKCGGGIQVDDRLTTSDPHIHAIGEVAEWRGKRFGITAAAEQQAQVLAAYLSGDLTAAYGGSVPMNILKFRDLDLCSLGEVSPPPDDPDYEEVIFRDLSRRYYKKCVVYQDRLVGAVLIGDKNEFAEYRALIEDRLELGDRREELLRSGSSREPLRGRVVCSCNNVGEGNLTNAIAKGCHGFDELVAQTGAGLGCGSCKPEVKTILDHQLQTT
;
A
#
# COMPACT_ATOMS: atom_id res chain seq x y z
N MET A 1 -30.28 12.59 23.42
CA MET A 1 -29.46 13.19 22.35
C MET A 1 -28.01 13.09 22.82
N GLY A 2 -27.19 12.26 22.18
CA GLY A 2 -25.79 12.07 22.61
C GLY A 2 -24.97 13.33 22.35
N THR A 3 -23.91 13.56 23.12
CA THR A 3 -22.89 14.58 22.86
C THR A 3 -21.77 13.98 22.03
N ALA A 4 -21.11 14.77 21.19
CA ALA A 4 -19.85 14.36 20.57
C ALA A 4 -18.85 13.97 21.66
N THR A 5 -18.13 12.87 21.48
CA THR A 5 -17.14 12.38 22.45
C THR A 5 -15.72 12.65 21.96
N GLU A 6 -14.88 13.14 22.86
CA GLU A 6 -13.48 13.48 22.58
C GLU A 6 -12.58 12.76 23.59
N VAL A 7 -11.45 12.23 23.11
CA VAL A 7 -10.41 11.65 23.97
C VAL A 7 -9.02 12.10 23.53
N LYS A 8 -8.14 12.34 24.50
CA LYS A 8 -6.69 12.49 24.28
C LYS A 8 -6.03 11.11 24.30
N THR A 9 -5.26 10.79 23.27
CA THR A 9 -4.60 9.50 23.07
C THR A 9 -3.24 9.68 22.39
N THR A 10 -2.51 8.60 22.10
CA THR A 10 -1.18 8.66 21.46
C THR A 10 -1.13 7.92 20.13
N CYS A 11 -0.28 8.38 19.22
CA CYS A 11 -0.05 7.78 17.91
C CYS A 11 0.60 6.40 18.02
N SER A 12 -0.03 5.38 17.45
CA SER A 12 0.42 3.98 17.51
C SER A 12 1.32 3.55 16.33
N TYR A 13 2.21 4.43 15.83
CA TYR A 13 3.08 4.13 14.67
C TYR A 13 4.58 4.12 14.98
N CYS A 14 5.24 5.27 14.94
CA CYS A 14 6.67 5.36 15.20
C CYS A 14 6.94 5.58 16.69
N GLY A 15 8.17 5.37 17.14
CA GLY A 15 8.59 5.59 18.52
C GLY A 15 8.63 7.04 19.00
N VAL A 16 7.97 7.98 18.29
CA VAL A 16 7.87 9.39 18.72
C VAL A 16 6.84 9.56 19.84
N GLY A 17 5.69 8.88 19.73
CA GLY A 17 4.59 9.01 20.70
C GLY A 17 3.85 10.35 20.59
N CYS A 18 3.49 10.80 19.38
CA CYS A 18 2.74 12.05 19.19
C CYS A 18 1.36 11.97 19.86
N GLY A 19 0.98 13.00 20.62
CA GLY A 19 -0.36 13.15 21.18
C GLY A 19 -1.40 13.50 20.12
N ILE A 20 -2.57 12.90 20.24
CA ILE A 20 -3.70 13.00 19.32
C ILE A 20 -4.96 13.31 20.11
N ILE A 21 -5.74 14.26 19.61
CA ILE A 21 -7.15 14.45 20.01
C ILE A 21 -8.00 13.71 18.97
N ALA A 22 -8.73 12.69 19.43
CA ALA A 22 -9.64 11.93 18.59
C ALA A 22 -11.09 12.26 18.96
N ARG A 23 -11.92 12.56 17.96
CA ARG A 23 -13.34 12.89 18.15
C ARG A 23 -14.23 11.93 17.39
N ARG A 24 -15.37 11.59 18.00
CA ARG A 24 -16.46 10.86 17.37
C ARG A 24 -17.70 11.74 17.37
N ASP A 25 -18.21 12.02 16.17
CA ASP A 25 -19.45 12.80 16.02
C ASP A 25 -20.71 11.93 16.26
N LEU A 26 -21.88 12.57 16.16
CA LEU A 26 -23.18 11.92 16.37
C LEU A 26 -23.53 10.86 15.33
N HIS A 27 -22.90 10.92 14.15
CA HIS A 27 -23.07 9.95 13.06
C HIS A 27 -22.00 8.85 13.12
N GLY A 28 -21.14 8.86 14.15
CA GLY A 28 -20.07 7.88 14.35
C GLY A 28 -18.80 8.14 13.55
N ARG A 29 -18.70 9.27 12.82
CA ARG A 29 -17.50 9.62 12.06
C ARG A 29 -16.35 9.99 13.01
N LEU A 30 -15.15 9.49 12.68
CA LEU A 30 -13.94 9.78 13.45
C LEU A 30 -13.11 10.87 12.77
N THR A 31 -12.67 11.85 13.56
CA THR A 31 -11.67 12.84 13.15
C THR A 31 -10.49 12.83 14.13
N VAL A 32 -9.31 13.22 13.64
CA VAL A 32 -8.08 13.27 14.43
C VAL A 32 -7.32 14.55 14.16
N GLU A 33 -6.78 15.15 15.21
CA GLU A 33 -5.84 16.27 15.16
C GLU A 33 -4.71 16.05 16.17
N GLY A 34 -3.60 16.78 16.04
CA GLY A 34 -2.53 16.69 17.02
C GLY A 34 -2.90 17.45 18.29
N ASP A 35 -2.57 16.89 19.45
CA ASP A 35 -2.77 17.57 20.74
C ASP A 35 -1.74 18.71 20.90
N PRO A 36 -2.17 19.99 20.95
CA PRO A 36 -1.27 21.13 21.12
C PRO A 36 -0.47 21.09 22.42
N ASP A 37 -1.04 20.48 23.47
CA ASP A 37 -0.43 20.44 24.80
C ASP A 37 0.58 19.28 24.95
N HIS A 38 0.61 18.35 23.99
CA HIS A 38 1.42 17.15 24.12
C HIS A 38 2.91 17.43 23.82
N PRO A 39 3.82 17.16 24.77
CA PRO A 39 5.21 17.62 24.70
C PRO A 39 6.05 16.95 23.61
N ALA A 40 5.60 15.83 23.04
CA ALA A 40 6.32 15.15 21.95
C ALA A 40 6.07 15.78 20.56
N ASN A 41 4.96 16.49 20.35
CA ASN A 41 4.58 16.97 19.01
C ASN A 41 3.94 18.36 18.94
N GLN A 42 3.46 18.93 20.06
CA GLN A 42 2.93 20.30 20.10
C GLN A 42 1.91 20.57 18.98
N GLY A 43 0.93 19.68 18.82
CA GLY A 43 -0.12 19.77 17.80
C GLY A 43 0.27 19.28 16.39
N GLN A 44 1.54 18.99 16.12
CA GLN A 44 1.97 18.54 14.80
C GLN A 44 1.74 17.04 14.58
N LEU A 45 1.36 16.66 13.36
CA LEU A 45 1.23 15.25 12.93
C LEU A 45 1.80 15.06 11.53
N CYS A 46 2.45 13.90 11.31
CA CYS A 46 2.87 13.50 9.97
C CYS A 46 1.69 12.94 9.15
N SER A 47 1.90 12.69 7.84
CA SER A 47 0.90 12.12 6.93
C SER A 47 0.16 10.92 7.54
N LYS A 48 0.92 9.96 8.09
CA LYS A 48 0.38 8.76 8.76
C LYS A 48 -0.49 9.10 9.97
N GLY A 49 -0.03 10.02 10.82
CA GLY A 49 -0.76 10.42 12.05
C GLY A 49 -2.08 11.11 11.73
N ARG A 50 -2.11 11.98 10.71
CA ARG A 50 -3.32 12.70 10.25
C ARG A 50 -4.39 11.79 9.65
N THR A 51 -4.04 10.58 9.24
CA THR A 51 -4.94 9.62 8.58
C THR A 51 -5.25 8.41 9.44
N LEU A 52 -4.94 8.43 10.74
CA LEU A 52 -5.14 7.29 11.65
C LEU A 52 -6.62 6.90 11.77
N ASN A 53 -7.52 7.86 11.72
CA ASN A 53 -8.98 7.63 11.73
C ASN A 53 -9.43 6.71 10.60
N TYR A 54 -8.88 6.85 9.39
CA TYR A 54 -9.23 5.99 8.25
C TYR A 54 -8.81 4.53 8.44
N VAL A 55 -7.78 4.26 9.25
CA VAL A 55 -7.36 2.88 9.56
C VAL A 55 -8.38 2.17 10.45
N VAL A 56 -9.07 2.92 11.31
CA VAL A 56 -10.12 2.42 12.22
C VAL A 56 -11.46 2.32 11.48
N GLN A 57 -11.79 3.31 10.66
CA GLN A 57 -13.04 3.35 9.89
C GLN A 57 -13.09 2.30 8.78
N ASP A 58 -11.99 2.08 8.06
CA ASP A 58 -11.92 1.03 7.05
C ASP A 58 -11.81 -0.34 7.72
N GLN A 59 -12.91 -1.09 7.76
CA GLN A 59 -12.97 -2.43 8.34
C GLN A 59 -12.91 -3.56 7.29
N SER A 60 -12.60 -3.23 6.02
CA SER A 60 -12.63 -4.19 4.91
C SER A 60 -11.69 -5.39 5.06
N ASP A 61 -10.63 -5.23 5.86
CA ASP A 61 -9.62 -6.25 6.13
C ASP A 61 -9.64 -6.77 7.58
N ARG A 62 -10.64 -6.36 8.36
CA ARG A 62 -10.65 -6.61 9.80
C ARG A 62 -10.93 -8.08 10.12
N LEU A 63 -10.18 -8.64 11.07
CA LEU A 63 -10.54 -9.91 11.70
C LEU A 63 -11.66 -9.67 12.73
N LEU A 64 -12.81 -10.33 12.52
CA LEU A 64 -14.03 -10.11 13.29
C LEU A 64 -14.34 -11.24 14.28
N TYR A 65 -13.88 -12.47 14.01
CA TYR A 65 -14.23 -13.66 14.78
C TYR A 65 -13.02 -14.61 14.89
N PRO A 66 -12.90 -15.38 15.99
CA PRO A 66 -11.92 -16.46 16.07
C PRO A 66 -12.13 -17.46 14.92
N GLN A 67 -11.03 -17.92 14.34
CA GLN A 67 -11.05 -18.92 13.29
C GLN A 67 -10.06 -20.05 13.59
N LEU A 68 -10.49 -21.29 13.38
CA LEU A 68 -9.69 -22.47 13.64
C LEU A 68 -9.58 -23.31 12.37
N ARG A 69 -8.40 -23.90 12.19
CA ARG A 69 -8.12 -24.90 11.17
C ARG A 69 -8.05 -26.28 11.83
N LEU A 70 -8.93 -27.20 11.44
CA LEU A 70 -8.96 -28.55 12.01
C LEU A 70 -7.78 -29.43 11.53
N HIS A 71 -7.35 -29.23 10.29
CA HIS A 71 -6.17 -29.86 9.69
C HIS A 71 -5.50 -28.88 8.74
N ARG A 72 -4.18 -28.95 8.56
CA ARG A 72 -3.41 -27.93 7.82
C ARG A 72 -3.84 -27.67 6.38
N ASP A 73 -4.42 -28.68 5.74
CA ASP A 73 -4.95 -28.59 4.37
C ASP A 73 -6.41 -28.15 4.31
N HIS A 74 -7.06 -27.92 5.45
CA HIS A 74 -8.44 -27.43 5.52
C HIS A 74 -8.48 -25.90 5.59
N PRO A 75 -9.58 -25.26 5.12
CA PRO A 75 -9.77 -23.82 5.31
C PRO A 75 -9.97 -23.47 6.79
N LEU A 76 -9.66 -22.21 7.13
CA LEU A 76 -10.04 -21.62 8.42
C LEU A 76 -11.57 -21.53 8.54
N GLN A 77 -12.11 -21.93 9.68
CA GLN A 77 -13.54 -21.88 9.97
C GLN A 77 -13.79 -21.05 11.22
N ARG A 78 -14.86 -20.24 11.23
CA ARG A 78 -15.29 -19.49 12.42
C ARG A 78 -15.61 -20.46 13.56
N VAL A 79 -15.12 -20.14 14.76
CA VAL A 79 -15.41 -20.86 16.01
C VAL A 79 -15.77 -19.86 17.11
N SER A 80 -16.34 -20.33 18.22
CA SER A 80 -16.54 -19.47 19.39
C SER A 80 -15.21 -19.18 20.09
N TRP A 81 -15.18 -18.10 20.90
CA TRP A 81 -14.03 -17.81 21.74
C TRP A 81 -13.73 -18.92 22.74
N GLU A 82 -14.75 -19.59 23.30
CA GLU A 82 -14.50 -20.71 24.21
C GLU A 82 -13.76 -21.84 23.49
N GLN A 83 -14.28 -22.26 22.33
CA GLN A 83 -13.64 -23.30 21.52
C GLN A 83 -12.21 -22.93 21.12
N ALA A 84 -11.98 -21.68 20.72
CA ALA A 84 -10.67 -21.20 20.28
C ALA A 84 -9.62 -21.29 21.40
N ILE A 85 -9.92 -20.73 22.57
CA ILE A 85 -8.94 -20.67 23.66
C ILE A 85 -8.86 -22.02 24.40
N ASP A 86 -9.96 -22.78 24.53
CA ASP A 86 -9.91 -24.16 25.04
C ASP A 86 -8.99 -25.02 24.18
N ARG A 87 -9.08 -24.87 22.84
CA ARG A 87 -8.17 -25.57 21.92
C ARG A 87 -6.72 -25.13 22.11
N ALA A 88 -6.45 -23.82 22.18
CA ALA A 88 -5.10 -23.33 22.42
C ALA A 88 -4.53 -23.87 23.74
N ALA A 89 -5.28 -23.77 24.85
CA ALA A 89 -4.85 -24.23 26.16
C ALA A 89 -4.63 -25.75 26.20
N ALA A 90 -5.52 -26.53 25.58
CA ALA A 90 -5.36 -27.98 25.47
C ALA A 90 -4.09 -28.37 24.70
N VAL A 91 -3.82 -27.71 23.56
CA VAL A 91 -2.62 -27.98 22.76
C VAL A 91 -1.35 -27.60 23.51
N PHE A 92 -1.29 -26.39 24.09
CA PHE A 92 -0.12 -25.94 24.85
C PHE A 92 0.15 -26.86 26.03
N ARG A 93 -0.87 -27.21 26.82
CA ARG A 93 -0.74 -28.15 27.95
C ARG A 93 -0.24 -29.53 27.51
N SER A 94 -0.77 -30.08 26.42
CA SER A 94 -0.32 -31.37 25.88
C SER A 94 1.13 -31.31 25.42
N VAL A 95 1.50 -30.28 24.65
CA VAL A 95 2.86 -30.10 24.11
C VAL A 95 3.87 -29.92 25.24
N ILE A 96 3.55 -29.10 26.24
CA ILE A 96 4.40 -28.89 27.43
C ILE A 96 4.55 -30.19 28.24
N ALA A 97 3.46 -30.93 28.44
CA ALA A 97 3.51 -32.20 29.18
C ALA A 97 4.37 -33.26 28.48
N GLU A 98 4.33 -33.31 27.14
CA GLU A 98 5.08 -34.31 26.35
C GLU A 98 6.54 -33.91 26.09
N HIS A 99 6.81 -32.62 25.86
CA HIS A 99 8.10 -32.15 25.36
C HIS A 99 8.79 -31.11 26.26
N GLY A 100 8.19 -30.77 27.40
CA GLY A 100 8.69 -29.76 28.33
C GLY A 100 8.33 -28.33 27.91
N PRO A 101 8.55 -27.35 28.79
CA PRO A 101 8.09 -25.97 28.60
C PRO A 101 8.79 -25.24 27.45
N ASP A 102 10.05 -25.59 27.14
CA ASP A 102 10.81 -24.99 26.03
C ASP A 102 10.32 -25.44 24.64
N SER A 103 9.30 -26.29 24.56
CA SER A 103 8.67 -26.70 23.31
C SER A 103 7.59 -25.74 22.81
N VAL A 104 7.23 -24.72 23.60
CA VAL A 104 6.32 -23.64 23.19
C VAL A 104 7.04 -22.29 23.19
N ALA A 105 6.55 -21.34 22.38
CA ALA A 105 7.14 -20.01 22.31
C ALA A 105 6.12 -18.91 21.98
N PHE A 106 6.46 -17.68 22.34
CA PHE A 106 5.72 -16.47 22.00
C PHE A 106 6.60 -15.53 21.18
N TYR A 107 6.08 -15.06 20.04
CA TYR A 107 6.72 -14.04 19.21
C TYR A 107 5.84 -12.81 19.10
N ILE A 108 6.18 -11.77 19.85
CA ILE A 108 5.32 -10.58 20.05
C ILE A 108 5.94 -9.32 19.45
N SER A 109 5.37 -8.14 19.74
CA SER A 109 5.60 -6.94 18.94
C SER A 109 5.72 -5.68 19.75
N GLY A 110 6.59 -4.74 19.35
CA GLY A 110 6.66 -3.37 19.90
C GLY A 110 5.41 -2.52 19.66
N GLN A 111 4.34 -3.14 19.14
CA GLN A 111 2.99 -2.58 19.03
C GLN A 111 2.11 -2.92 20.24
N CYS A 112 2.44 -3.96 21.00
CA CYS A 112 1.71 -4.32 22.21
C CYS A 112 1.79 -3.18 23.23
N LEU A 113 0.71 -3.00 23.99
CA LEU A 113 0.69 -2.10 25.14
C LEU A 113 1.58 -2.67 26.25
N THR A 114 2.02 -1.83 27.17
CA THR A 114 2.94 -2.24 28.24
C THR A 114 2.32 -3.34 29.11
N GLU A 115 1.01 -3.26 29.36
CA GLU A 115 0.24 -4.24 30.12
C GLU A 115 0.16 -5.59 29.39
N GLU A 116 -0.06 -5.56 28.08
CA GLU A 116 -0.08 -6.76 27.23
C GLU A 116 1.28 -7.46 27.24
N TYR A 117 2.35 -6.68 27.08
CA TYR A 117 3.71 -7.18 27.19
C TYR A 117 4.00 -7.80 28.57
N TYR A 118 3.58 -7.12 29.64
CA TYR A 118 3.75 -7.59 31.01
C TYR A 118 3.04 -8.93 31.24
N LEU A 119 1.79 -9.05 30.79
CA LEU A 119 1.00 -10.27 30.90
C LEU A 119 1.66 -11.46 30.18
N VAL A 120 2.11 -11.26 28.93
CA VAL A 120 2.81 -12.34 28.19
C VAL A 120 4.12 -12.70 28.89
N ASN A 121 4.91 -11.73 29.36
CA ASN A 121 6.16 -12.02 30.05
C ASN A 121 5.93 -12.79 31.37
N LYS A 122 4.98 -12.34 32.19
CA LYS A 122 4.55 -13.01 33.43
C LYS A 122 4.11 -14.44 33.15
N LEU A 123 3.22 -14.63 32.17
CA LEU A 123 2.72 -15.94 31.75
C LEU A 123 3.85 -16.87 31.30
N VAL A 124 4.69 -16.43 30.37
CA VAL A 124 5.69 -17.30 29.74
C VAL A 124 6.80 -17.69 30.72
N LYS A 125 7.39 -16.71 31.41
CA LYS A 125 8.53 -16.96 32.30
C LYS A 125 8.13 -17.50 33.67
N GLY A 126 7.03 -16.98 34.22
CA GLY A 126 6.55 -17.35 35.54
C GLY A 126 5.78 -18.67 35.56
N TYR A 127 4.81 -18.83 34.64
CA TYR A 127 3.82 -19.91 34.74
C TYR A 127 4.05 -21.06 33.75
N LEU A 128 4.36 -20.75 32.48
CA LEU A 128 4.77 -21.79 31.55
C LEU A 128 6.16 -22.34 31.90
N GLY A 129 7.00 -21.53 32.56
CA GLY A 129 8.33 -21.94 33.01
C GLY A 129 9.35 -22.05 31.89
N THR A 130 9.23 -21.21 30.84
CA THR A 130 10.22 -21.09 29.76
C THR A 130 10.57 -19.63 29.53
N ASN A 131 11.78 -19.36 29.04
CA ASN A 131 12.18 -18.02 28.59
C ASN A 131 11.95 -17.79 27.08
N ASN A 132 11.25 -18.70 26.39
CA ASN A 132 10.94 -18.64 24.95
C ASN A 132 9.86 -17.59 24.61
N ILE A 133 10.18 -16.33 24.89
CA ILE A 133 9.44 -15.15 24.47
C ILE A 133 10.43 -14.20 23.81
N ASP A 134 10.15 -13.77 22.58
CA ASP A 134 10.91 -12.68 21.98
C ASP A 134 10.03 -11.78 21.12
N THR A 135 10.59 -10.67 20.67
CA THR A 135 9.84 -9.61 20.00
C THR A 135 10.52 -9.17 18.72
N ASN A 136 9.77 -8.57 17.81
CA ASN A 136 10.37 -7.83 16.69
C ASN A 136 11.25 -6.63 17.13
N SER A 137 11.20 -6.18 18.39
CA SER A 137 12.16 -5.21 18.94
C SER A 137 13.59 -5.78 18.97
N ARG A 138 13.76 -7.11 19.01
CA ARG A 138 15.04 -7.80 18.73
C ARG A 138 15.65 -7.32 17.42
N LEU A 139 14.81 -7.24 16.38
CA LEU A 139 15.19 -6.88 15.02
C LEU A 139 15.50 -5.37 14.89
N CYS A 140 15.15 -4.55 15.88
CA CYS A 140 15.13 -3.10 15.80
C CYS A 140 16.21 -2.42 16.65
N MET A 141 16.16 -2.56 17.98
CA MET A 141 16.91 -1.68 18.89
C MET A 141 17.95 -2.40 19.77
N SER A 142 18.03 -3.72 19.68
CA SER A 142 18.71 -4.50 20.70
C SER A 142 20.22 -4.29 20.78
N SER A 143 20.86 -3.94 19.68
CA SER A 143 22.27 -3.50 19.67
C SER A 143 22.49 -2.24 20.51
N ALA A 144 21.56 -1.28 20.45
CA ALA A 144 21.62 -0.05 21.24
C ALA A 144 21.42 -0.33 22.73
N VAL A 145 20.43 -1.18 23.05
CA VAL A 145 20.13 -1.62 24.42
C VAL A 145 21.37 -2.22 25.07
N VAL A 146 22.00 -3.20 24.41
CA VAL A 146 23.20 -3.86 24.94
C VAL A 146 24.38 -2.90 25.05
N ALA A 147 24.51 -1.91 24.15
CA ALA A 147 25.55 -0.88 24.26
C ALA A 147 25.31 0.03 25.48
N TYR A 148 24.09 0.52 25.70
CA TYR A 148 23.74 1.28 26.91
C TYR A 148 23.98 0.45 28.18
N THR A 149 23.56 -0.82 28.21
CA THR A 149 23.79 -1.69 29.37
C THR A 149 25.29 -1.86 29.66
N LYS A 150 26.12 -2.10 28.63
CA LYS A 150 27.57 -2.29 28.81
C LYS A 150 28.27 -1.01 29.27
N MET A 151 27.88 0.13 28.74
CA MET A 151 28.61 1.39 28.92
C MET A 151 28.07 2.25 30.06
N LEU A 152 26.75 2.32 30.22
CA LEU A 152 26.06 3.13 31.23
C LEU A 152 25.49 2.30 32.38
N GLY A 153 25.46 0.97 32.24
CA GLY A 153 25.06 0.01 33.28
C GLY A 153 23.66 -0.60 33.10
N GLU A 154 22.78 0.07 32.36
CA GLU A 154 21.39 -0.34 32.14
C GLU A 154 20.89 0.20 30.79
N ASP A 155 19.74 -0.25 30.29
CA ASP A 155 19.05 0.36 29.13
C ASP A 155 18.41 1.71 29.52
N ALA A 156 19.27 2.69 29.79
CA ALA A 156 18.88 4.02 30.26
C ALA A 156 19.22 5.06 29.20
N VAL A 157 18.23 5.44 28.38
CA VAL A 157 18.36 6.51 27.38
C VAL A 157 18.61 7.84 28.11
N PRO A 158 19.74 8.54 27.90
CA PRO A 158 20.07 9.73 28.71
C PRO A 158 19.22 10.98 28.43
N VAL A 159 18.74 11.13 27.19
CA VAL A 159 18.27 12.40 26.64
C VAL A 159 16.75 12.60 26.73
N SER A 160 16.30 13.84 26.57
CA SER A 160 14.91 14.24 26.33
C SER A 160 14.73 14.72 24.88
N TYR A 161 13.49 14.76 24.35
CA TYR A 161 13.26 15.48 23.10
C TYR A 161 13.56 16.98 23.18
N GLU A 162 13.48 17.59 24.37
CA GLU A 162 13.84 18.99 24.60
C GLU A 162 15.33 19.26 24.30
N ASP A 163 16.21 18.25 24.35
CA ASP A 163 17.63 18.42 24.01
C ASP A 163 17.85 18.80 22.55
N ILE A 164 16.90 18.47 21.67
CA ILE A 164 16.94 18.89 20.27
C ILE A 164 16.84 20.42 20.16
N ASP A 165 16.13 21.07 21.09
CA ASP A 165 15.89 22.51 21.07
C ASP A 165 17.10 23.31 21.58
N HIS A 166 18.09 22.63 22.15
CA HIS A 166 19.26 23.25 22.77
C HIS A 166 20.61 22.87 22.14
N THR A 167 20.66 21.80 21.33
CA THR A 167 21.91 21.36 20.69
C THR A 167 22.50 22.44 19.75
N ASP A 168 23.83 22.48 19.66
CA ASP A 168 24.59 23.26 18.66
C ASP A 168 25.42 22.39 17.70
N CYS A 169 25.49 21.08 17.93
CA CYS A 169 26.00 20.09 16.99
C CYS A 169 25.21 18.79 17.07
N LEU A 170 24.62 18.38 15.93
CA LEU A 170 23.85 17.15 15.77
C LEU A 170 24.55 16.17 14.84
N LEU A 171 24.80 14.95 15.30
CA LEU A 171 25.25 13.82 14.47
C LEU A 171 24.09 12.84 14.23
N VAL A 172 23.62 12.71 13.00
CA VAL A 172 22.64 11.70 12.59
C VAL A 172 23.35 10.51 11.95
N ALA A 173 23.24 9.33 12.56
CA ALA A 173 24.00 8.14 12.17
C ALA A 173 23.08 6.97 11.78
N GLY A 174 23.17 6.51 10.53
CA GLY A 174 22.41 5.35 10.05
C GLY A 174 20.89 5.50 10.25
N ALA A 175 20.37 6.72 10.08
CA ALA A 175 18.99 7.07 10.32
C ALA A 175 18.49 8.09 9.29
N ASN A 176 17.20 7.99 8.95
CA ASN A 176 16.49 8.97 8.12
C ASN A 176 15.30 9.55 8.91
N PRO A 177 15.54 10.35 9.97
CA PRO A 177 14.48 10.91 10.80
C PRO A 177 13.49 11.77 10.00
N ALA A 178 13.89 12.40 8.89
CA ALA A 178 12.98 13.16 8.03
C ALA A 178 11.77 12.34 7.54
N TRP A 179 11.95 11.04 7.29
CA TRP A 179 10.87 10.13 6.87
C TRP A 179 10.36 9.24 8.00
N CYS A 180 11.27 8.72 8.83
CA CYS A 180 10.95 7.72 9.83
C CYS A 180 10.40 8.33 11.14
N HIS A 181 10.85 9.54 11.48
CA HIS A 181 10.47 10.27 12.70
C HIS A 181 10.18 11.75 12.39
N PRO A 182 9.24 12.06 11.47
CA PRO A 182 9.17 13.40 10.87
C PRO A 182 8.98 14.52 11.89
N ILE A 183 8.24 14.29 12.97
CA ILE A 183 8.00 15.30 14.02
C ILE A 183 9.28 15.63 14.80
N ILE A 184 10.14 14.66 15.05
CA ILE A 184 11.46 14.89 15.65
C ILE A 184 12.34 15.68 14.69
N TRP A 185 12.28 15.37 13.39
CA TRP A 185 13.02 16.13 12.39
C TRP A 185 12.51 17.57 12.21
N ARG A 186 11.21 17.81 12.30
CA ARG A 186 10.63 19.17 12.33
C ARG A 186 11.16 20.01 13.49
N ARG A 187 11.46 19.39 14.65
CA ARG A 187 12.13 20.08 15.77
C ARG A 187 13.56 20.47 15.43
N VAL A 188 14.32 19.59 14.78
CA VAL A 188 15.67 19.91 14.29
C VAL A 188 15.62 21.06 13.28
N GLU A 189 14.67 21.06 12.35
CA GLU A 189 14.45 22.15 11.40
C GLU A 189 14.11 23.46 12.12
N ALA A 190 13.20 23.43 13.10
CA ALA A 190 12.88 24.60 13.91
C ALA A 190 14.10 25.12 14.68
N ARG A 191 14.92 24.22 15.24
CA ARG A 191 16.17 24.57 15.92
C ARG A 191 17.15 25.24 14.97
N LYS A 192 17.42 24.66 13.79
CA LYS A 192 18.34 25.22 12.78
C LYS A 192 17.83 26.56 12.24
N ALA A 193 16.51 26.75 12.14
CA ALA A 193 15.94 28.03 11.74
C ALA A 193 16.17 29.14 12.78
N VAL A 194 16.08 28.83 14.08
CA VAL A 194 16.33 29.78 15.17
C VAL A 194 17.83 29.94 15.47
N TYR A 195 18.62 28.90 15.23
CA TYR A 195 20.06 28.87 15.44
C TYR A 195 20.78 28.34 14.19
N PRO A 196 21.01 29.21 13.17
CA PRO A 196 21.61 28.81 11.88
C PRO A 196 22.99 28.15 11.99
N ASP A 197 23.72 28.45 13.07
CA ASP A 197 25.05 27.90 13.34
C ASP A 197 25.05 26.44 13.80
N LEU A 198 23.89 25.85 14.11
CA LEU A 198 23.74 24.42 14.47
C LEU A 198 24.44 23.56 13.42
N LYS A 199 25.49 22.82 13.77
CA LYS A 199 26.16 21.91 12.82
C LYS A 199 25.41 20.59 12.73
N VAL A 200 25.08 20.16 11.51
CA VAL A 200 24.40 18.87 11.26
C VAL A 200 25.31 17.97 10.44
N ILE A 201 25.75 16.87 11.05
CA ILE A 201 26.54 15.81 10.42
C ILE A 201 25.63 14.62 10.14
N VAL A 202 25.61 14.12 8.92
CA VAL A 202 24.84 12.91 8.55
C VAL A 202 25.79 11.82 8.08
N VAL A 203 25.69 10.62 8.67
CA VAL A 203 26.44 9.42 8.29
C VAL A 203 25.48 8.40 7.72
N ASP A 204 25.43 8.29 6.39
CA ASP A 204 24.57 7.33 5.69
C ASP A 204 25.13 7.07 4.28
N PRO A 205 25.23 5.81 3.80
CA PRO A 205 25.63 5.51 2.43
C PRO A 205 24.68 6.12 1.37
N ARG A 206 23.45 6.46 1.75
CA ARG A 206 22.46 7.11 0.90
C ARG A 206 22.29 8.58 1.32
N ARG A 207 22.28 9.49 0.34
CA ARG A 207 21.86 10.88 0.55
C ARG A 207 20.33 10.89 0.69
N THR A 208 19.87 10.84 1.93
CA THR A 208 18.43 10.87 2.26
C THR A 208 17.93 12.30 2.40
N ASP A 209 16.62 12.52 2.54
CA ASP A 209 16.04 13.84 2.81
C ASP A 209 16.59 14.49 4.09
N THR A 210 17.08 13.68 5.04
CA THR A 210 17.79 14.18 6.23
C THR A 210 19.05 14.96 5.83
N CYS A 211 19.71 14.60 4.73
CA CYS A 211 20.89 15.31 4.23
C CYS A 211 20.58 16.73 3.70
N ALA A 212 19.30 17.10 3.53
CA ALA A 212 18.94 18.45 3.09
C ALA A 212 19.35 19.54 4.10
N LEU A 213 19.45 19.20 5.39
CA LEU A 213 19.96 20.09 6.44
C LEU A 213 21.43 19.85 6.79
N ALA A 214 22.10 18.87 6.18
CA ALA A 214 23.44 18.49 6.57
C ALA A 214 24.48 19.53 6.15
N ASP A 215 25.25 20.03 7.11
CA ASP A 215 26.49 20.79 6.86
C ASP A 215 27.63 19.84 6.42
N LEU A 216 27.55 18.56 6.78
CA LEU A 216 28.47 17.51 6.38
C LEU A 216 27.74 16.18 6.17
N HIS A 217 27.88 15.57 4.99
CA HIS A 217 27.38 14.22 4.70
C HIS A 217 28.55 13.25 4.50
N LEU A 218 28.75 12.35 5.46
CA LEU A 218 29.72 11.26 5.37
C LEU A 218 29.08 10.06 4.68
N GLN A 219 29.23 9.98 3.36
CA GLN A 219 28.67 8.90 2.53
C GLN A 219 29.49 7.60 2.64
N ILE A 220 29.42 6.97 3.81
CA ILE A 220 30.28 5.85 4.23
C ILE A 220 30.09 4.57 3.38
N VAL A 221 31.13 3.75 3.27
CA VAL A 221 31.02 2.33 2.86
C VAL A 221 30.28 1.55 3.96
N PRO A 222 29.14 0.88 3.65
CA PRO A 222 28.38 0.13 4.64
C PRO A 222 29.26 -0.85 5.44
N GLY A 223 29.11 -0.85 6.76
CA GLY A 223 29.84 -1.75 7.66
C GLY A 223 31.14 -1.19 8.24
N THR A 224 31.58 0.01 7.83
CA THR A 224 32.83 0.62 8.31
C THR A 224 32.63 1.67 9.42
N ASP A 225 31.44 1.71 10.03
CA ASP A 225 31.01 2.72 11.00
C ASP A 225 31.91 2.78 12.26
N VAL A 226 32.32 1.64 12.81
CA VAL A 226 33.22 1.58 13.99
C VAL A 226 34.54 2.28 13.69
N LEU A 227 35.10 2.02 12.51
CA LEU A 227 36.36 2.64 12.07
C LEU A 227 36.20 4.15 11.88
N LEU A 228 35.08 4.60 11.32
CA LEU A 228 34.79 6.02 11.14
C LEU A 228 34.76 6.75 12.50
N TYR A 229 33.99 6.25 13.46
CA TYR A 229 33.88 6.90 14.77
C TYR A 229 35.19 6.86 15.55
N HIS A 230 35.98 5.80 15.44
CA HIS A 230 37.30 5.79 16.05
C HIS A 230 38.29 6.73 15.34
N ALA A 231 38.15 6.95 14.03
CA ALA A 231 38.96 7.94 13.33
C ALA A 231 38.59 9.38 13.74
N ILE A 232 37.30 9.68 13.93
CA ILE A 232 36.83 10.95 14.50
C ILE A 232 37.36 11.12 15.92
N ALA A 233 37.22 10.10 16.78
CA ALA A 233 37.75 10.08 18.13
C ALA A 233 39.28 10.27 18.15
N ARG A 234 40.01 9.64 17.22
CA ARG A 234 41.45 9.82 17.08
C ARG A 234 41.81 11.25 16.71
N ARG A 235 41.04 11.89 15.83
CA ARG A 235 41.26 13.30 15.51
C ARG A 235 41.04 14.19 16.74
N LEU A 236 39.96 13.97 17.51
CA LEU A 236 39.71 14.68 18.77
C LEU A 236 40.87 14.52 19.77
N TYR A 237 41.44 13.31 19.83
CA TYR A 237 42.64 13.02 20.63
C TYR A 237 43.87 13.80 20.14
N ASP A 238 44.16 13.79 18.84
CA ASP A 238 45.34 14.46 18.26
C ASP A 238 45.27 16.00 18.36
N THR A 239 44.07 16.58 18.52
CA THR A 239 43.84 18.03 18.63
C THR A 239 43.56 18.52 20.04
N ASP A 240 43.73 17.67 21.04
CA ASP A 240 43.47 18.00 22.46
C ASP A 240 42.04 18.55 22.71
N ARG A 241 41.05 17.92 22.08
CA ARG A 241 39.61 18.27 22.16
C ARG A 241 38.80 17.28 23.01
N MET A 242 39.44 16.63 23.97
CA MET A 242 38.79 15.69 24.90
C MET A 242 38.58 16.34 26.26
N ASP A 243 37.51 15.96 26.95
CA ASP A 243 37.28 16.33 28.34
C ASP A 243 38.05 15.38 29.27
N LEU A 244 39.34 15.67 29.45
CA LEU A 244 40.24 14.85 30.26
C LEU A 244 39.83 14.79 31.74
N GLU A 245 39.14 15.81 32.24
CA GLU A 245 38.63 15.83 33.62
C GLU A 245 37.45 14.87 33.75
N PHE A 246 36.46 14.96 32.86
CA PHE A 246 35.32 14.05 32.82
C PHE A 246 35.77 12.60 32.66
N ILE A 247 36.69 12.32 31.72
CA ILE A 247 37.22 10.98 31.49
C ILE A 247 37.83 10.43 32.79
N ARG A 248 38.64 11.22 33.50
CA ARG A 248 39.32 10.76 34.73
C ARG A 248 38.35 10.51 35.88
N GLN A 249 37.36 11.39 36.06
CA GLN A 249 36.46 11.36 37.22
C GLN A 249 35.26 10.44 37.03
N HIS A 250 34.72 10.35 35.81
CA HIS A 250 33.41 9.76 35.55
C HIS A 250 33.44 8.56 34.60
N THR A 251 34.62 8.16 34.12
CA THR A 251 34.74 6.99 33.24
C THR A 251 35.78 5.98 33.74
N GLU A 252 35.75 4.79 33.16
CA GLU A 252 36.79 3.78 33.31
C GLU A 252 37.19 3.18 31.95
N ALA A 253 38.34 2.51 31.93
CA ALA A 253 38.97 1.96 30.70
C ALA A 253 39.36 3.01 29.63
N GLY A 254 39.40 4.30 29.96
CA GLY A 254 39.82 5.37 29.03
C GLY A 254 41.23 5.17 28.49
N GLU A 255 42.18 4.71 29.30
CA GLU A 255 43.55 4.41 28.83
C GLU A 255 43.59 3.32 27.75
N ASN A 256 42.78 2.27 27.91
CA ASN A 256 42.69 1.20 26.91
C ASN A 256 42.14 1.75 25.60
N TYR A 257 41.12 2.60 25.67
CA TYR A 257 40.56 3.24 24.49
C TYR A 257 41.55 4.18 23.79
N VAL A 258 42.29 5.00 24.55
CA VAL A 258 43.35 5.87 24.00
C VAL A 258 44.43 5.06 23.27
N ARG A 259 44.79 3.85 23.74
CA ARG A 259 45.73 2.97 23.02
C ARG A 259 45.19 2.56 21.63
N ILE A 260 43.88 2.31 21.52
CA ILE A 260 43.21 2.01 20.24
C ILE A 260 43.27 3.21 19.33
N LEU A 261 42.98 4.41 19.85
CA LEU A 261 43.09 5.63 19.05
C LEU A 261 44.52 5.78 18.51
N LYS A 262 45.52 5.63 19.38
CA LYS A 262 46.95 5.75 19.02
C LYS A 262 47.40 4.81 17.91
N SER A 263 46.80 3.62 17.78
CA SER A 263 47.15 2.66 16.73
C SER A 263 46.49 2.96 15.37
N LEU A 264 45.52 3.88 15.30
CA LEU A 264 44.80 4.20 14.07
C LEU A 264 45.53 5.21 13.19
N HIS A 265 45.55 4.92 11.89
CA HIS A 265 46.06 5.83 10.87
C HIS A 265 44.92 6.47 10.07
N LEU A 266 44.71 7.78 10.24
CA LEU A 266 43.53 8.49 9.70
C LEU A 266 43.39 8.37 8.17
N ARG A 267 44.49 8.42 7.40
CA ARG A 267 44.42 8.27 5.92
C ARG A 267 43.92 6.89 5.51
N SER A 268 44.35 5.84 6.21
CA SER A 268 43.90 4.48 5.93
C SER A 268 42.44 4.31 6.33
N ALA A 269 42.05 4.86 7.49
CA ALA A 269 40.66 4.84 7.94
C ALA A 269 39.73 5.54 6.95
N ALA A 270 40.08 6.75 6.50
CA ALA A 270 39.34 7.50 5.48
C ALA A 270 39.13 6.66 4.20
N LYS A 271 40.20 6.07 3.67
CA LYS A 271 40.15 5.20 2.49
C LYS A 271 39.19 4.01 2.69
N THR A 272 39.29 3.30 3.81
CA THR A 272 38.42 2.15 4.10
C THR A 272 36.96 2.56 4.28
N CYS A 273 36.71 3.66 4.98
CA CYS A 273 35.36 4.21 5.16
C CYS A 273 34.79 4.82 3.87
N GLY A 274 35.62 5.02 2.85
CA GLY A 274 35.23 5.61 1.57
C GLY A 274 34.84 7.09 1.67
N VAL A 275 35.39 7.79 2.67
CA VAL A 275 35.27 9.23 2.88
C VAL A 275 36.66 9.87 2.79
N THR A 276 36.73 11.19 2.66
CA THR A 276 38.00 11.92 2.62
C THR A 276 38.55 12.14 4.03
N LEU A 277 39.87 12.35 4.12
CA LEU A 277 40.50 12.70 5.39
C LEU A 277 39.98 14.05 5.93
N GLU A 278 39.73 15.01 5.05
CA GLU A 278 39.25 16.34 5.44
C GLU A 278 37.81 16.30 5.99
N GLU A 279 36.96 15.42 5.46
CA GLU A 279 35.62 15.20 6.04
C GLU A 279 35.69 14.60 7.46
N ILE A 280 36.60 13.65 7.72
CA ILE A 280 36.81 13.12 9.08
C ILE A 280 37.29 14.22 10.03
N LYS A 281 38.22 15.06 9.56
CA LYS A 281 38.70 16.20 10.35
C LYS A 281 37.58 17.19 10.65
N LEU A 282 36.80 17.56 9.64
CA LEU A 282 35.69 18.50 9.79
C LEU A 282 34.61 17.97 10.75
N ALA A 283 34.29 16.67 10.69
CA ALA A 283 33.38 16.06 11.64
C ALA A 283 33.90 16.14 13.08
N ALA A 284 35.19 15.86 13.29
CA ALA A 284 35.83 15.97 14.59
C ALA A 284 35.91 17.42 15.08
N ASP A 285 36.19 18.38 14.19
CA ASP A 285 36.24 19.80 14.55
C ASP A 285 34.85 20.29 14.99
N TYR A 286 33.78 19.97 14.23
CA TYR A 286 32.40 20.28 14.63
C TYR A 286 32.01 19.68 15.99
N ILE A 287 32.39 18.42 16.25
CA ILE A 287 32.09 17.75 17.53
C ILE A 287 32.94 18.33 18.67
N GLY A 288 34.22 18.61 18.42
CA GLY A 288 35.17 19.12 19.42
C GLY A 288 34.91 20.57 19.82
N ASP A 289 34.32 21.37 18.93
CA ASP A 289 33.96 22.77 19.20
C ASP A 289 32.53 22.92 19.74
N ALA A 290 31.74 21.84 19.79
CA ALA A 290 30.35 21.86 20.26
C ALA A 290 30.23 22.07 21.78
N ARG A 291 29.32 22.95 22.19
CA ARG A 291 28.96 23.10 23.61
C ARG A 291 27.92 22.07 24.04
N ALA A 292 27.04 21.68 23.13
CA ALA A 292 25.96 20.73 23.35
C ALA A 292 25.88 19.75 22.16
N PHE A 293 26.62 18.65 22.27
CA PHE A 293 26.70 17.62 21.24
C PHE A 293 25.63 16.54 21.43
N LEU A 294 24.70 16.47 20.49
CA LEU A 294 23.65 15.45 20.42
C LEU A 294 23.95 14.49 19.26
N SER A 295 23.76 13.19 19.48
CA SER A 295 23.71 12.23 18.37
C SER A 295 22.36 11.55 18.32
N MET A 296 21.92 11.21 17.12
CA MET A 296 20.70 10.47 16.84
C MET A 296 21.02 9.30 15.92
N TRP A 297 20.64 8.07 16.28
CA TRP A 297 20.86 6.92 15.41
C TRP A 297 19.72 5.92 15.43
N ALA A 298 19.71 5.03 14.42
CA ALA A 298 18.71 4.00 14.29
C ALA A 298 19.27 2.74 13.58
N MET A 299 18.53 2.23 12.59
CA MET A 299 18.70 0.88 12.04
C MET A 299 20.01 0.68 11.27
N GLY A 300 20.61 1.73 10.71
CA GLY A 300 21.89 1.63 9.99
C GLY A 300 23.05 1.16 10.89
N LEU A 301 22.98 1.48 12.19
CA LEU A 301 23.91 0.98 13.20
C LEU A 301 23.39 -0.32 13.83
N ASN A 302 22.11 -0.36 14.19
CA ASN A 302 21.57 -1.46 15.01
C ASN A 302 21.48 -2.80 14.26
N GLN A 303 21.03 -2.78 13.00
CA GLN A 303 20.77 -3.97 12.20
C GLN A 303 22.04 -4.46 11.47
N SER A 304 23.03 -4.87 12.27
CA SER A 304 24.36 -5.25 11.83
C SER A 304 24.93 -6.38 12.68
N ARG A 305 25.79 -7.23 12.10
CA ARG A 305 26.57 -8.27 12.81
C ARG A 305 27.55 -7.75 13.88
N VAL A 306 27.82 -6.45 13.89
CA VAL A 306 28.66 -5.77 14.90
C VAL A 306 27.92 -4.54 15.46
N GLY A 307 26.59 -4.62 15.54
CA GLY A 307 25.74 -3.50 15.93
C GLY A 307 26.07 -2.94 17.30
N VAL A 308 26.38 -3.79 18.30
CA VAL A 308 26.72 -3.33 19.66
C VAL A 308 27.99 -2.49 19.66
N GLU A 309 28.98 -2.87 18.86
CA GLU A 309 30.24 -2.15 18.75
C GLU A 309 30.07 -0.82 17.99
N LYS A 310 29.24 -0.79 16.94
CA LYS A 310 28.90 0.47 16.23
C LYS A 310 28.26 1.49 17.18
N ASN A 311 27.30 1.03 17.97
CA ASN A 311 26.63 1.83 18.98
C ASN A 311 27.65 2.33 20.03
N GLY A 312 28.49 1.44 20.55
CA GLY A 312 29.50 1.79 21.54
C GLY A 312 30.55 2.78 21.03
N ALA A 313 31.00 2.63 19.78
CA ALA A 313 31.94 3.55 19.15
C ALA A 313 31.38 4.97 19.01
N LEU A 314 30.07 5.11 18.75
CA LEU A 314 29.38 6.39 18.74
C LEU A 314 29.21 6.96 20.15
N ILE A 315 28.82 6.14 21.14
CA ILE A 315 28.71 6.59 22.55
C ILE A 315 30.08 7.02 23.10
N ASN A 316 31.18 6.38 22.69
CA ASN A 316 32.53 6.78 23.07
C ASN A 316 32.83 8.25 22.71
N LEU A 317 32.26 8.79 21.62
CA LEU A 317 32.43 10.21 21.28
C LEU A 317 31.86 11.11 22.39
N HIS A 318 30.66 10.79 22.90
CA HIS A 318 30.06 11.52 24.02
C HIS A 318 30.86 11.41 25.31
N LEU A 319 31.40 10.21 25.60
CA LEU A 319 32.25 10.03 26.79
C LEU A 319 33.59 10.75 26.67
N LEU A 320 34.17 10.83 25.46
CA LEU A 320 35.41 11.56 25.20
C LEU A 320 35.25 13.07 25.38
N THR A 321 34.09 13.63 25.02
CA THR A 321 33.83 15.07 25.08
C THR A 321 33.04 15.49 26.32
N GLY A 322 32.71 14.54 27.22
CA GLY A 322 31.87 14.81 28.39
C GLY A 322 30.46 15.28 28.05
N GLN A 323 29.92 14.91 26.88
CA GLN A 323 28.64 15.37 26.33
C GLN A 323 27.51 14.37 26.63
N ILE A 324 27.24 14.14 27.92
CA ILE A 324 26.18 13.26 28.43
C ILE A 324 25.68 13.81 29.78
N GLY A 325 24.38 13.69 30.06
CA GLY A 325 23.77 14.25 31.28
C GLY A 325 23.67 15.79 31.27
N LYS A 326 23.82 16.42 30.11
CA LYS A 326 23.79 17.88 29.92
C LYS A 326 22.64 18.28 29.00
N ILE A 327 22.13 19.50 29.17
CA ILE A 327 21.10 20.06 28.29
C ILE A 327 21.65 20.17 26.87
N GLY A 328 20.88 19.70 25.89
CA GLY A 328 21.23 19.74 24.48
C GLY A 328 22.22 18.66 24.04
N ALA A 329 22.58 17.72 24.91
CA ALA A 329 23.65 16.78 24.65
C ALA A 329 23.32 15.34 25.07
N GLY A 330 23.87 14.39 24.33
CA GLY A 330 23.84 12.99 24.70
C GLY A 330 23.64 12.02 23.54
N PRO A 331 23.87 10.73 23.78
CA PRO A 331 23.61 9.70 22.80
C PRO A 331 22.13 9.34 22.75
N PHE A 332 21.45 9.61 21.63
CA PHE A 332 20.02 9.31 21.44
C PHE A 332 19.71 8.21 20.41
N SER A 333 19.31 7.02 20.89
CA SER A 333 18.79 5.97 20.02
C SER A 333 17.30 6.18 19.71
N LEU A 334 16.95 6.34 18.43
CA LEU A 334 15.56 6.53 18.00
C LEU A 334 14.84 5.19 17.88
N THR A 335 13.77 4.99 18.66
CA THR A 335 12.99 3.75 18.61
C THR A 335 12.08 3.70 17.38
N GLY A 336 12.01 2.53 16.73
CA GLY A 336 11.22 2.37 15.50
C GLY A 336 9.72 2.23 15.75
N GLN A 337 9.33 1.32 16.64
CA GLN A 337 7.94 0.97 16.95
C GLN A 337 7.41 1.73 18.17
N PRO A 338 6.09 1.89 18.31
CA PRO A 338 5.52 2.88 19.21
C PRO A 338 5.72 2.55 20.69
N ASN A 339 5.84 1.26 21.04
CA ASN A 339 6.05 0.79 22.40
C ASN A 339 7.23 -0.19 22.51
N ALA A 340 8.23 -0.04 21.64
CA ALA A 340 9.43 -0.87 21.71
C ALA A 340 10.21 -0.65 23.00
N MET A 341 10.03 0.47 23.72
CA MET A 341 10.64 0.71 25.02
C MET A 341 9.84 0.02 26.15
N GLY A 342 8.51 0.15 26.19
CA GLY A 342 7.66 -0.53 27.17
C GLY A 342 7.86 -2.05 27.19
N GLY A 343 8.03 -2.68 26.02
CA GLY A 343 8.36 -4.09 25.93
C GLY A 343 9.70 -4.49 26.55
N ARG A 344 10.68 -3.57 26.65
CA ARG A 344 11.98 -3.82 27.30
C ARG A 344 11.90 -3.61 28.81
N GLU A 345 11.17 -2.59 29.24
CA GLU A 345 10.92 -2.27 30.65
C GLU A 345 10.29 -3.45 31.40
N VAL A 346 9.34 -4.13 30.75
CA VAL A 346 8.63 -5.29 31.31
C VAL A 346 9.32 -6.63 31.03
N GLY A 347 10.48 -6.63 30.35
CA GLY A 347 11.30 -7.83 30.14
C GLY A 347 10.83 -8.76 29.01
N GLY A 348 10.12 -8.25 28.00
CA GLY A 348 9.49 -9.03 26.91
C GLY A 348 10.45 -9.72 25.93
N MET A 349 11.76 -9.77 26.18
CA MET A 349 12.75 -10.47 25.35
C MET A 349 13.32 -11.70 26.06
N ALA A 350 13.83 -12.65 25.27
CA ALA A 350 14.28 -13.96 25.75
C ALA A 350 15.42 -13.90 26.78
N SER A 351 16.16 -12.80 26.80
CA SER A 351 17.33 -12.56 27.65
C SER A 351 17.11 -11.54 28.78
N LEU A 352 15.92 -10.94 28.90
CA LEU A 352 15.63 -9.90 29.91
C LEU A 352 14.73 -10.42 31.04
N LEU A 353 14.74 -9.77 32.20
CA LEU A 353 13.66 -9.87 33.19
C LEU A 353 12.92 -8.54 33.30
N ALA A 354 11.74 -8.58 33.92
CA ALA A 354 10.92 -7.40 34.16
C ALA A 354 11.64 -6.39 35.08
N ALA A 355 11.29 -5.11 34.93
CA ALA A 355 11.84 -4.00 35.71
C ALA A 355 13.38 -3.92 35.67
N HIS A 356 13.96 -4.21 34.50
CA HIS A 356 15.41 -4.23 34.25
C HIS A 356 16.23 -5.12 35.20
N ARG A 357 15.58 -6.10 35.83
CA ARG A 357 16.27 -7.18 36.54
C ARG A 357 17.10 -8.03 35.57
N VAL A 358 18.18 -8.62 36.06
CA VAL A 358 19.16 -9.35 35.25
C VAL A 358 18.85 -10.84 35.32
N LEU A 359 18.51 -11.44 34.18
CA LEU A 359 18.13 -12.86 34.09
C LEU A 359 19.20 -13.81 34.67
N SER A 360 20.47 -13.53 34.42
CA SER A 360 21.58 -14.35 34.92
C SER A 360 21.84 -14.19 36.41
N ASN A 361 21.22 -13.22 37.09
CA ASN A 361 21.36 -13.01 38.53
C ASN A 361 20.33 -13.85 39.30
N PRO A 362 20.76 -14.79 40.16
CA PRO A 362 19.83 -15.62 40.95
C PRO A 362 18.92 -14.81 41.89
N ALA A 363 19.42 -13.74 42.51
CA ALA A 363 18.65 -12.93 43.45
C ALA A 363 17.51 -12.19 42.75
N ASP A 364 17.81 -11.64 41.57
CA ASP A 364 16.83 -10.98 40.71
C ASP A 364 15.73 -11.96 40.27
N ARG A 365 16.09 -13.19 39.89
CA ARG A 365 15.12 -14.25 39.56
C ARG A 365 14.23 -14.62 40.75
N GLU A 366 14.81 -14.71 41.95
CA GLU A 366 14.06 -15.01 43.17
C GLU A 366 13.09 -13.87 43.53
N GLU A 367 13.50 -12.61 43.37
CA GLU A 367 12.66 -11.43 43.58
C GLU A 367 11.43 -11.46 42.65
N ILE A 368 11.64 -11.68 41.35
CA ILE A 368 10.54 -11.79 40.38
C ILE A 368 9.64 -12.99 40.68
N ALA A 369 10.23 -14.16 40.98
CA ALA A 369 9.47 -15.37 41.31
C ALA A 369 8.55 -15.13 42.53
N ARG A 370 9.11 -14.55 43.59
CA ARG A 370 8.37 -14.21 44.82
C ARG A 370 7.26 -13.19 44.55
N PHE A 371 7.54 -12.15 43.76
CA PHE A 371 6.55 -11.13 43.42
C PHE A 371 5.37 -11.71 42.63
N TRP A 372 5.63 -12.57 41.65
CA TRP A 372 4.57 -13.24 40.87
C TRP A 372 3.91 -14.41 41.59
N GLY A 373 4.46 -14.88 42.72
CA GLY A 373 3.93 -16.03 43.45
C GLY A 373 4.17 -17.37 42.75
N VAL A 374 5.29 -17.50 42.03
CA VAL A 374 5.71 -18.71 41.33
C VAL A 374 6.96 -19.32 41.97
N ASP A 375 7.16 -20.63 41.81
CA ASP A 375 8.26 -21.33 42.49
C ASP A 375 9.65 -20.87 42.03
N ARG A 376 9.84 -20.65 40.72
CA ARG A 376 11.13 -20.23 40.14
C ARG A 376 10.98 -19.64 38.74
N ILE A 377 11.95 -18.82 38.35
CA ILE A 377 12.16 -18.40 36.96
C ILE A 377 13.37 -19.15 36.37
N PRO A 378 13.30 -19.67 35.13
CA PRO A 378 14.43 -20.36 34.49
C PRO A 378 15.66 -19.47 34.37
N ALA A 379 16.86 -20.05 34.57
CA ALA A 379 18.13 -19.32 34.53
C ALA A 379 18.63 -19.05 33.10
N GLU A 380 18.39 -20.01 32.20
CA GLU A 380 18.92 -19.95 30.84
C GLU A 380 18.08 -19.02 29.96
N PRO A 381 18.70 -18.16 29.14
CA PRO A 381 17.97 -17.37 28.14
C PRO A 381 17.19 -18.26 27.18
N GLY A 382 16.01 -17.80 26.78
CA GLY A 382 15.23 -18.48 25.75
C GLY A 382 15.79 -18.28 24.34
N LEU A 383 15.08 -18.85 23.36
CA LEU A 383 15.42 -18.67 21.95
C LEU A 383 15.13 -17.23 21.49
N THR A 384 16.13 -16.58 20.90
CA THR A 384 15.96 -15.25 20.28
C THR A 384 15.18 -15.32 18.97
N ALA A 385 14.75 -14.18 18.42
CA ALA A 385 13.81 -14.11 17.30
C ALA A 385 14.19 -14.99 16.09
N THR A 386 15.45 -15.02 15.65
CA THR A 386 15.87 -15.92 14.56
C THR A 386 15.97 -17.38 15.02
N GLN A 387 16.56 -17.61 16.20
CA GLN A 387 16.71 -18.94 16.80
C GLN A 387 15.37 -19.62 17.13
N LEU A 388 14.32 -18.85 17.40
CA LEU A 388 12.96 -19.34 17.63
C LEU A 388 12.42 -19.98 16.35
N PHE A 389 12.62 -19.34 15.20
CA PHE A 389 12.18 -19.86 13.90
C PHE A 389 13.05 -21.04 13.45
N ASP A 390 14.35 -21.04 13.74
CA ASP A 390 15.21 -22.23 13.62
C ASP A 390 14.69 -23.37 14.51
N GLY A 391 14.25 -23.04 15.71
CA GLY A 391 13.62 -23.97 16.65
C GLY A 391 12.33 -24.58 16.11
N LEU A 392 11.50 -23.81 15.41
CA LEU A 392 10.29 -24.29 14.73
C LEU A 392 10.63 -25.20 13.55
N GLU A 393 11.62 -24.82 12.74
CA GLU A 393 12.04 -25.58 11.56
C GLU A 393 12.66 -26.94 11.91
N THR A 394 13.49 -26.97 12.97
CA THR A 394 14.12 -28.18 13.52
C THR A 394 13.17 -29.00 14.39
N GLY A 395 12.03 -28.42 14.77
CA GLY A 395 11.04 -29.05 15.64
C GLY A 395 11.43 -29.06 17.12
N LYS A 396 12.42 -28.28 17.55
CA LYS A 396 12.69 -28.02 18.98
C LYS A 396 11.50 -27.28 19.63
N VAL A 397 10.96 -26.29 18.91
CA VAL A 397 9.70 -25.62 19.25
C VAL A 397 8.59 -26.26 18.43
N LYS A 398 7.50 -26.64 19.09
CA LYS A 398 6.33 -27.29 18.48
C LYS A 398 5.18 -26.32 18.27
N ALA A 399 4.92 -25.43 19.24
CA ALA A 399 3.84 -24.46 19.15
C ALA A 399 4.37 -23.02 19.31
N VAL A 400 3.87 -22.11 18.49
CA VAL A 400 4.20 -20.68 18.59
C VAL A 400 2.93 -19.84 18.60
N TRP A 401 2.91 -18.81 19.45
CA TRP A 401 1.89 -17.77 19.44
C TRP A 401 2.49 -16.45 18.98
N ILE A 402 1.99 -15.93 17.87
CA ILE A 402 2.45 -14.71 17.22
C ILE A 402 1.44 -13.59 17.49
N ILE A 403 1.87 -12.47 18.09
CA ILE A 403 0.98 -11.38 18.51
C ILE A 403 1.41 -10.05 17.86
N CYS A 404 0.49 -9.41 17.15
CA CYS A 404 0.65 -8.08 16.55
C CYS A 404 1.89 -7.92 15.64
N THR A 405 2.32 -8.96 14.92
CA THR A 405 3.52 -8.91 14.07
C THR A 405 3.42 -9.87 12.89
N ASN A 406 4.17 -9.58 11.82
CA ASN A 406 4.14 -10.33 10.55
C ASN A 406 5.54 -10.89 10.20
N PRO A 407 6.02 -11.94 10.90
CA PRO A 407 7.33 -12.54 10.68
C PRO A 407 7.56 -13.05 9.26
N SER A 408 6.50 -13.47 8.56
CA SER A 408 6.58 -13.83 7.13
C SER A 408 7.11 -12.68 6.27
N VAL A 409 7.03 -11.42 6.72
CA VAL A 409 7.61 -10.28 5.99
C VAL A 409 8.78 -9.66 6.71
N SER A 410 8.75 -9.56 8.05
CA SER A 410 9.70 -8.74 8.80
C SER A 410 10.97 -9.45 9.28
N LEU A 411 11.02 -10.78 9.32
CA LEU A 411 12.24 -11.51 9.67
C LEU A 411 13.26 -11.50 8.53
N PRO A 412 14.57 -11.58 8.82
CA PRO A 412 15.56 -11.87 7.79
C PRO A 412 15.35 -13.29 7.26
N ASN A 413 15.80 -13.57 6.03
CA ASN A 413 15.62 -14.88 5.40
C ASN A 413 14.16 -15.34 5.47
N ALA A 414 13.25 -14.49 5.00
CA ALA A 414 11.81 -14.67 5.19
C ALA A 414 11.26 -15.99 4.59
N LEU A 415 11.96 -16.57 3.61
CA LEU A 415 11.65 -17.91 3.07
C LEU A 415 11.84 -19.02 4.12
N GLN A 416 12.87 -18.91 4.95
CA GLN A 416 13.08 -19.83 6.08
C GLN A 416 12.02 -19.64 7.15
N ALA A 417 11.63 -18.40 7.46
CA ALA A 417 10.52 -18.15 8.40
C ALA A 417 9.21 -18.79 7.91
N ASP A 418 8.91 -18.69 6.61
CA ASP A 418 7.75 -19.37 6.00
C ASP A 418 7.86 -20.90 6.10
N ALA A 419 9.06 -21.47 5.89
CA ALA A 419 9.30 -22.90 6.02
C ALA A 419 9.15 -23.38 7.48
N ALA A 420 9.64 -22.59 8.44
CA ALA A 420 9.52 -22.85 9.87
C ALA A 420 8.05 -22.86 10.32
N LEU A 421 7.25 -21.87 9.91
CA LEU A 421 5.81 -21.82 10.20
C LEU A 421 5.05 -23.01 9.59
N LYS A 422 5.41 -23.42 8.37
CA LYS A 422 4.89 -24.64 7.73
C LYS A 422 5.30 -25.93 8.46
N ARG A 423 6.33 -25.94 9.29
CA ARG A 423 6.78 -27.14 10.03
C ARG A 423 6.34 -27.20 11.49
N ALA A 424 6.01 -26.05 12.09
CA ALA A 424 5.43 -25.97 13.41
C ALA A 424 4.27 -26.97 13.57
N LYS A 425 3.98 -27.46 14.78
CA LYS A 425 2.83 -28.32 15.03
C LYS A 425 1.55 -27.52 15.26
N PHE A 426 1.68 -26.32 15.80
CA PHE A 426 0.55 -25.43 16.04
C PHE A 426 1.00 -23.96 15.98
N VAL A 427 0.35 -23.16 15.13
CA VAL A 427 0.61 -21.72 15.00
C VAL A 427 -0.64 -20.95 15.40
N VAL A 428 -0.53 -20.14 16.46
CA VAL A 428 -1.54 -19.16 16.83
C VAL A 428 -1.13 -17.79 16.30
N VAL A 429 -2.03 -17.11 15.60
CA VAL A 429 -1.82 -15.73 15.15
C VAL A 429 -2.91 -14.85 15.76
N GLN A 430 -2.49 -13.81 16.46
CA GLN A 430 -3.36 -12.81 17.05
C GLN A 430 -3.05 -11.46 16.38
N ASP A 431 -3.97 -10.98 15.56
CA ASP A 431 -3.80 -9.79 14.73
C ASP A 431 -5.15 -9.07 14.57
N ILE A 432 -5.08 -7.84 14.05
CA ILE A 432 -6.26 -7.03 13.75
C ILE A 432 -6.71 -7.19 12.30
N SER A 433 -5.81 -7.63 11.39
CA SER A 433 -6.03 -7.62 9.95
C SER A 433 -5.74 -8.96 9.30
N ASN A 434 -6.59 -9.37 8.34
CA ASN A 434 -6.37 -10.53 7.49
C ASN A 434 -5.32 -10.30 6.39
N ARG A 435 -4.75 -9.08 6.27
CA ARG A 435 -3.66 -8.76 5.33
C ARG A 435 -2.28 -9.21 5.81
N SER A 436 -2.17 -9.71 7.03
CA SER A 436 -0.92 -10.25 7.54
C SER A 436 -0.59 -11.56 6.81
N ASP A 437 0.50 -11.59 6.02
CA ASP A 437 0.95 -12.82 5.35
C ASP A 437 1.20 -13.99 6.32
N THR A 438 1.42 -13.69 7.60
CA THR A 438 1.58 -14.69 8.65
C THR A 438 0.25 -15.40 8.97
N ALA A 439 -0.91 -14.76 8.74
CA ALA A 439 -2.22 -15.36 9.00
C ALA A 439 -2.49 -16.60 8.14
N ASP A 440 -1.89 -16.70 6.95
CA ASP A 440 -2.00 -17.88 6.07
C ASP A 440 -1.47 -19.17 6.72
N TYR A 441 -0.55 -19.03 7.69
CA TYR A 441 0.07 -20.14 8.41
C TYR A 441 -0.64 -20.48 9.72
N ALA A 442 -1.65 -19.70 10.13
CA ALA A 442 -2.35 -19.90 11.38
C ALA A 442 -3.15 -21.20 11.37
N ASP A 443 -2.91 -22.03 12.39
CA ASP A 443 -3.82 -23.10 12.78
C ASP A 443 -4.98 -22.52 13.61
N LEU A 444 -4.72 -21.47 14.40
CA LEU A 444 -5.72 -20.68 15.12
C LEU A 444 -5.47 -19.18 14.90
N LEU A 445 -6.49 -18.46 14.44
CA LEU A 445 -6.46 -17.02 14.18
C LEU A 445 -7.41 -16.30 15.14
N LEU A 446 -6.89 -15.36 15.92
CA LEU A 446 -7.60 -14.66 16.99
C LEU A 446 -7.75 -13.17 16.65
N PRO A 447 -8.98 -12.62 16.60
CA PRO A 447 -9.21 -11.20 16.31
C PRO A 447 -8.91 -10.34 17.55
N ALA A 448 -7.83 -9.56 17.47
CA ALA A 448 -7.46 -8.60 18.52
C ALA A 448 -8.18 -7.25 18.33
N ALA A 449 -8.20 -6.39 19.36
CA ALA A 449 -8.62 -5.00 19.29
C ALA A 449 -7.46 -4.07 18.88
N GLY A 450 -7.78 -3.03 18.12
CA GLY A 450 -6.84 -2.07 17.54
C GLY A 450 -6.75 -0.73 18.29
N TRP A 451 -6.04 0.23 17.70
CA TRP A 451 -5.98 1.60 18.21
C TRP A 451 -7.38 2.25 18.22
N LEU A 452 -7.72 2.98 19.29
CA LEU A 452 -9.07 3.47 19.67
C LEU A 452 -10.09 2.41 20.11
N GLU A 453 -9.76 1.12 20.09
CA GLU A 453 -10.67 0.03 20.50
C GLU A 453 -10.30 -0.54 21.88
N LYS A 454 -9.12 -0.21 22.41
CA LYS A 454 -8.58 -0.70 23.69
C LYS A 454 -7.84 0.39 24.47
N THR A 455 -7.54 0.13 25.74
CA THR A 455 -6.83 1.04 26.64
C THR A 455 -5.54 0.42 27.17
N GLY A 456 -4.57 1.25 27.54
CA GLY A 456 -3.29 0.87 28.15
C GLY A 456 -2.18 1.87 27.86
N THR A 457 -0.94 1.53 28.15
CA THR A 457 0.18 2.48 28.09
C THR A 457 1.21 2.15 27.01
N MET A 458 1.89 3.19 26.54
CA MET A 458 3.06 3.08 25.67
C MET A 458 4.19 3.99 26.15
N THR A 459 5.43 3.51 26.03
CA THR A 459 6.65 4.29 26.27
C THR A 459 7.41 4.52 24.97
N ASN A 460 7.64 5.80 24.64
CA ASN A 460 8.27 6.25 23.40
C ASN A 460 9.82 6.32 23.52
N SER A 461 10.52 6.96 22.56
CA SER A 461 11.99 7.00 22.52
C SER A 461 12.66 7.76 23.66
N ASP A 462 12.02 8.82 24.21
CA ASP A 462 12.58 9.64 25.28
C ASP A 462 12.08 9.24 26.68
N ARG A 463 11.64 7.97 26.83
CA ARG A 463 11.14 7.36 28.09
C ARG A 463 9.80 7.89 28.56
N ARG A 464 9.05 8.58 27.70
CA ARG A 464 7.77 9.18 28.05
C ARG A 464 6.65 8.14 27.97
N VAL A 465 6.04 7.87 29.12
CA VAL A 465 4.87 7.02 29.30
C VAL A 465 3.61 7.83 28.98
N SER A 466 2.78 7.29 28.09
CA SER A 466 1.52 7.90 27.64
C SER A 466 0.37 6.90 27.71
N LEU A 467 -0.83 7.38 28.05
CA LEU A 467 -2.06 6.58 28.03
C LEU A 467 -2.71 6.60 26.64
N LEU A 468 -3.09 5.42 26.17
CA LEU A 468 -3.90 5.22 24.96
C LEU A 468 -5.34 4.99 25.40
N GLN A 469 -6.26 5.88 25.01
CA GLN A 469 -7.67 5.79 25.39
C GLN A 469 -8.54 5.21 24.26
N PRO A 470 -9.57 4.42 24.58
CA PRO A 470 -10.55 3.91 23.62
C PRO A 470 -11.61 4.98 23.31
N LEU A 471 -12.17 4.92 22.10
CA LEU A 471 -13.24 5.81 21.63
C LEU A 471 -14.35 5.03 20.89
N VAL A 472 -14.03 3.86 20.36
CA VAL A 472 -14.96 2.97 19.65
C VAL A 472 -14.91 1.56 20.23
N ALA A 473 -15.97 0.79 20.05
CA ALA A 473 -15.95 -0.62 20.41
C ALA A 473 -15.12 -1.43 19.39
N PRO A 474 -14.43 -2.49 19.81
CA PRO A 474 -13.85 -3.46 18.88
C PRO A 474 -14.92 -4.02 17.92
N PRO A 475 -14.62 -4.20 16.63
CA PRO A 475 -15.57 -4.69 15.65
C PRO A 475 -15.82 -6.20 15.78
N GLY A 476 -17.07 -6.63 15.55
CA GLY A 476 -17.46 -8.04 15.63
C GLY A 476 -17.32 -8.59 17.06
N GLU A 477 -16.59 -9.70 17.20
CA GLU A 477 -16.24 -10.32 18.48
C GLU A 477 -14.76 -10.08 18.85
N ALA A 478 -14.07 -9.12 18.21
CA ALA A 478 -12.68 -8.82 18.54
C ALA A 478 -12.51 -8.43 20.02
N ARG A 479 -11.40 -8.82 20.64
CA ARG A 479 -11.12 -8.56 22.07
C ARG A 479 -9.76 -7.85 22.25
N PRO A 480 -9.60 -6.96 23.24
CA PRO A 480 -8.29 -6.47 23.66
C PRO A 480 -7.30 -7.63 23.89
N ASP A 481 -6.05 -7.45 23.49
CA ASP A 481 -5.03 -8.50 23.59
C ASP A 481 -4.85 -8.98 25.04
N ALA A 482 -4.91 -8.05 26.01
CA ALA A 482 -4.83 -8.37 27.44
C ALA A 482 -5.90 -9.37 27.87
N ASP A 483 -7.15 -9.19 27.43
CA ASP A 483 -8.27 -10.07 27.78
C ASP A 483 -8.06 -11.48 27.21
N ILE A 484 -7.54 -11.58 25.98
CA ILE A 484 -7.23 -12.86 25.33
C ILE A 484 -6.14 -13.61 26.12
N ILE A 485 -5.09 -12.90 26.54
CA ILE A 485 -3.97 -13.48 27.30
C ILE A 485 -4.44 -13.96 28.68
N ILE A 486 -5.23 -13.14 29.38
CA ILE A 486 -5.80 -13.47 30.70
C ILE A 486 -6.70 -14.70 30.61
N ASP A 487 -7.59 -14.74 29.61
CA ASP A 487 -8.53 -15.85 29.40
C ASP A 487 -7.79 -17.16 29.08
N PHE A 488 -6.72 -17.09 28.28
CA PHE A 488 -5.84 -18.23 28.05
C PHE A 488 -5.14 -18.71 29.32
N ALA A 489 -4.56 -17.79 30.11
CA ALA A 489 -3.89 -18.14 31.36
C ALA A 489 -4.84 -18.84 32.36
N ARG A 490 -6.10 -18.37 32.45
CA ARG A 490 -7.15 -18.99 33.27
C ARG A 490 -7.47 -20.42 32.80
N ARG A 491 -7.62 -20.65 31.48
CA ARG A 491 -7.86 -22.00 30.91
C ARG A 491 -6.65 -22.95 31.02
N MET A 492 -5.44 -22.40 31.14
CA MET A 492 -4.26 -23.18 31.50
C MET A 492 -4.27 -23.61 32.98
N GLY A 493 -5.11 -23.00 33.81
CA GLY A 493 -5.26 -23.32 35.24
C GLY A 493 -4.35 -22.51 36.16
N TYR A 494 -3.85 -21.35 35.71
CA TYR A 494 -2.93 -20.52 36.48
C TYR A 494 -3.65 -19.47 37.33
N SER A 495 -3.26 -19.38 38.61
CA SER A 495 -3.68 -18.31 39.53
C SER A 495 -2.86 -17.03 39.29
N GLY A 496 -3.38 -15.84 39.60
CA GLY A 496 -2.63 -14.57 39.44
C GLY A 496 -2.91 -13.81 38.13
N PHE A 497 -4.01 -14.17 37.45
CA PHE A 497 -4.57 -13.46 36.29
C PHE A 497 -6.01 -12.98 36.56
N ASP A 498 -6.37 -12.80 37.83
CA ASP A 498 -7.71 -12.41 38.29
C ASP A 498 -7.88 -10.88 38.35
N TYR A 499 -7.51 -10.19 37.27
CA TYR A 499 -7.66 -8.75 37.13
C TYR A 499 -9.11 -8.37 36.78
N ARG A 500 -9.58 -7.25 37.32
CA ARG A 500 -10.88 -6.65 36.99
C ARG A 500 -10.85 -5.89 35.67
N ASP A 501 -9.76 -5.17 35.43
CA ASP A 501 -9.50 -4.43 34.21
C ASP A 501 -7.99 -4.27 34.01
N VAL A 502 -7.59 -3.70 32.86
CA VAL A 502 -6.18 -3.56 32.48
C VAL A 502 -5.41 -2.53 33.31
N SER A 503 -6.08 -1.64 34.06
CA SER A 503 -5.39 -0.70 34.95
C SER A 503 -4.73 -1.41 36.13
N GLU A 504 -5.35 -2.48 36.64
CA GLU A 504 -4.75 -3.30 37.71
C GLU A 504 -3.49 -4.04 37.25
N VAL A 505 -3.41 -4.38 35.96
CA VAL A 505 -2.21 -4.95 35.35
C VAL A 505 -1.08 -3.93 35.35
N TYR A 506 -1.39 -2.69 34.98
CA TYR A 506 -0.42 -1.59 35.04
C TYR A 506 0.02 -1.30 36.48
N ASP A 507 -0.91 -1.28 37.44
CA ASP A 507 -0.59 -1.07 38.86
C ASP A 507 0.31 -2.19 39.40
N GLU A 508 0.07 -3.44 39.01
CA GLU A 508 0.97 -4.55 39.37
C GLU A 508 2.38 -4.35 38.79
N TYR A 509 2.49 -3.98 37.52
CA TYR A 509 3.77 -3.65 36.90
C TYR A 509 4.45 -2.45 37.60
N ALA A 510 3.71 -1.38 37.87
CA ALA A 510 4.24 -0.18 38.52
C ALA A 510 4.81 -0.50 39.91
N ARG A 511 4.12 -1.33 40.70
CA ARG A 511 4.62 -1.84 42.00
C ARG A 511 5.94 -2.61 41.85
N LEU A 512 6.09 -3.40 40.78
CA LEU A 512 7.32 -4.16 40.52
C LEU A 512 8.51 -3.24 40.23
N THR A 513 8.28 -2.04 39.71
CA THR A 513 9.35 -1.06 39.42
C THR A 513 9.80 -0.24 40.63
N ALA A 514 9.10 -0.34 41.76
CA ALA A 514 9.39 0.48 42.95
C ALA A 514 10.85 0.30 43.42
N GLY A 515 11.56 1.41 43.62
CA GLY A 515 12.97 1.42 44.06
C GLY A 515 13.98 1.06 42.97
N THR A 516 13.54 0.83 41.73
CA THR A 516 14.44 0.59 40.58
C THR A 516 14.85 1.88 39.88
N ARG A 517 15.70 1.80 38.85
CA ARG A 517 16.08 2.97 38.03
C ARG A 517 15.00 3.41 37.05
N ILE A 518 14.04 2.54 36.78
CA ILE A 518 12.89 2.80 35.91
C ILE A 518 11.60 3.03 36.70
N ASP A 519 11.71 3.29 38.00
CA ASP A 519 10.59 3.36 38.93
C ASP A 519 9.45 4.23 38.40
N VAL A 520 8.29 3.62 38.13
CA VAL A 520 7.04 4.28 37.73
C VAL A 520 5.94 4.03 38.76
N SER A 521 6.28 3.68 40.01
CA SER A 521 5.33 3.44 41.10
C SER A 521 4.49 4.68 41.46
N GLY A 522 4.92 5.87 41.03
CA GLY A 522 4.15 7.11 41.11
C GLY A 522 3.13 7.32 40.00
N LEU A 523 3.05 6.43 38.99
CA LEU A 523 2.12 6.52 37.88
C LEU A 523 0.95 5.54 38.05
N SER A 524 -0.18 5.91 37.47
CA SER A 524 -1.37 5.08 37.29
C SER A 524 -2.09 5.52 36.02
N HIS A 525 -2.99 4.71 35.48
CA HIS A 525 -3.82 5.11 34.34
C HIS A 525 -4.60 6.41 34.62
N ASP A 526 -5.18 6.50 35.82
CA ASP A 526 -5.93 7.66 36.29
C ASP A 526 -5.06 8.93 36.35
N ARG A 527 -3.81 8.83 36.84
CA ARG A 527 -2.87 9.96 36.84
C ARG A 527 -2.50 10.39 35.42
N LEU A 528 -2.18 9.43 34.54
CA LEU A 528 -1.85 9.72 33.15
C LEU A 528 -3.03 10.37 32.40
N GLN A 529 -4.26 9.96 32.72
CA GLN A 529 -5.46 10.56 32.13
C GLN A 529 -5.67 12.02 32.57
N ARG A 530 -5.43 12.34 33.85
CA ARG A 530 -5.63 13.70 34.39
C ARG A 530 -4.48 14.66 34.11
N GLU A 531 -3.24 14.19 34.27
CA GLU A 531 -2.04 15.03 34.28
C GLU A 531 -1.24 14.92 32.97
N GLY A 532 -1.55 13.95 32.11
CA GLY A 532 -0.89 13.76 30.83
C GLY A 532 0.25 12.73 30.89
N THR A 533 1.44 13.09 30.41
CA THR A 533 2.52 12.12 30.15
C THR A 533 3.77 12.43 30.94
N PHE A 534 4.53 11.40 31.31
CA PHE A 534 5.70 11.54 32.18
C PHE A 534 6.89 10.76 31.65
N GLN A 535 8.10 11.30 31.82
CA GLN A 535 9.34 10.57 31.57
C GLN A 535 9.78 9.86 32.85
N TRP A 536 10.03 8.55 32.77
CA TRP A 536 10.52 7.81 33.92
C TRP A 536 12.01 8.12 34.21
N PRO A 537 12.46 8.01 35.48
CA PRO A 537 11.69 7.57 36.66
C PRO A 537 10.69 8.60 37.23
N VAL A 538 9.64 8.08 37.87
CA VAL A 538 8.56 8.75 38.60
C VAL A 538 8.24 7.96 39.89
N PRO A 539 9.07 8.08 40.94
CA PRO A 539 8.98 7.22 42.13
C PRO A 539 7.86 7.60 43.11
N SER A 540 7.13 8.70 42.89
CA SER A 540 6.03 9.11 43.77
C SER A 540 4.89 9.78 43.00
N PRO A 541 3.66 9.76 43.55
CA PRO A 541 2.48 10.37 42.92
C PRO A 541 2.56 11.89 42.71
N VAL A 542 3.53 12.57 43.32
CA VAL A 542 3.76 14.03 43.18
C VAL A 542 5.01 14.36 42.37
N HIS A 543 5.77 13.35 41.92
CA HIS A 543 7.00 13.56 41.15
C HIS A 543 6.66 14.08 39.74
N PRO A 544 7.32 15.15 39.24
CA PRO A 544 6.97 15.78 37.95
C PRO A 544 7.46 15.00 36.72
N GLY A 545 8.23 13.93 36.93
CA GLY A 545 8.93 13.18 35.88
C GLY A 545 10.41 13.55 35.80
N THR A 546 11.19 12.76 35.07
CA THR A 546 12.65 12.90 34.95
C THR A 546 13.05 13.12 33.49
N PRO A 547 13.16 14.38 33.03
CA PRO A 547 13.45 14.68 31.63
C PRO A 547 14.79 14.12 31.14
N ARG A 548 15.84 14.17 31.98
CA ARG A 548 17.20 13.77 31.62
C ARG A 548 17.79 12.88 32.71
N LEU A 549 18.56 11.88 32.29
CA LEU A 549 19.30 11.01 33.21
C LEU A 549 20.77 11.45 33.30
N PHE A 550 21.44 11.01 34.37
CA PHE A 550 22.89 11.20 34.59
C PHE A 550 23.34 12.66 34.72
N THR A 551 22.47 13.59 35.12
CA THR A 551 22.81 14.99 35.39
C THR A 551 23.77 15.15 36.58
N ASP A 552 23.90 14.12 37.41
CA ASP A 552 24.86 14.00 38.52
C ASP A 552 26.15 13.26 38.14
N HIS A 553 26.29 12.86 36.87
CA HIS A 553 27.37 12.04 36.33
C HIS A 553 27.59 10.71 37.08
N ARG A 554 26.53 10.15 37.69
CA ARG A 554 26.55 8.82 38.30
C ARG A 554 25.84 7.82 37.41
N PHE A 555 26.62 6.97 36.76
CA PHE A 555 26.10 5.95 35.84
C PHE A 555 25.68 4.69 36.60
N TYR A 556 24.76 3.91 36.04
CA TYR A 556 24.21 2.71 36.68
C TYR A 556 25.13 1.49 36.61
N THR A 557 26.38 1.68 36.18
CA THR A 557 27.44 0.68 36.32
C THR A 557 27.74 0.38 37.80
N PRO A 558 28.31 -0.80 38.13
CA PRO A 558 28.70 -1.11 39.51
C PRO A 558 29.66 -0.09 40.16
N THR A 559 30.48 0.60 39.37
CA THR A 559 31.45 1.59 39.87
C THR A 559 30.90 3.02 39.93
N GLY A 560 29.67 3.24 39.45
CA GLY A 560 29.12 4.58 39.27
C GLY A 560 29.69 5.37 38.10
N ARG A 561 30.61 4.79 37.30
CA ARG A 561 31.36 5.44 36.22
C ARG A 561 31.09 4.78 34.87
N ALA A 562 30.94 5.58 33.81
CA ALA A 562 30.70 5.06 32.46
C ALA A 562 31.90 4.25 31.95
N ARG A 563 31.64 3.25 31.12
CA ARG A 563 32.67 2.39 30.51
C ARG A 563 32.88 2.73 29.04
N PHE A 564 34.14 2.96 28.65
CA PHE A 564 34.51 3.00 27.24
C PHE A 564 34.37 1.62 26.58
N MET A 565 33.81 1.58 25.37
CA MET A 565 33.84 0.39 24.53
C MET A 565 35.22 0.30 23.87
N SER A 566 36.10 -0.55 24.40
CA SER A 566 37.49 -0.68 23.95
C SER A 566 37.75 -1.93 23.09
N THR A 567 36.75 -2.40 22.33
CA THR A 567 36.92 -3.52 21.39
C THR A 567 37.52 -3.03 20.07
N ILE A 568 38.59 -3.69 19.59
CA ILE A 568 39.23 -3.43 18.29
C ILE A 568 38.56 -4.32 17.24
N SER A 569 37.45 -3.87 16.67
CA SER A 569 36.83 -4.51 15.50
C SER A 569 37.49 -4.08 14.18
N HIS A 570 38.53 -3.24 14.24
CA HIS A 570 39.23 -2.67 13.08
C HIS A 570 39.78 -3.70 12.08
N ALA A 571 39.82 -4.97 12.46
CA ALA A 571 40.40 -6.05 11.67
C ALA A 571 39.46 -6.64 10.61
N ASP A 572 38.14 -6.42 10.67
CA ASP A 572 37.22 -6.91 9.65
C ASP A 572 36.92 -5.82 8.64
N ALA A 573 37.76 -5.71 7.60
CA ALA A 573 37.31 -5.09 6.36
C ALA A 573 35.95 -5.69 5.96
N PRO A 574 35.06 -4.94 5.25
CA PRO A 574 33.82 -5.52 4.74
C PRO A 574 34.12 -6.86 4.04
N PRO A 575 33.30 -7.91 4.25
CA PRO A 575 33.56 -9.21 3.65
C PRO A 575 33.76 -9.07 2.14
N VAL A 576 34.77 -9.76 1.59
CA VAL A 576 35.08 -9.71 0.17
C VAL A 576 33.84 -10.08 -0.63
N ALA A 577 33.49 -9.23 -1.61
CA ALA A 577 32.32 -9.44 -2.43
C ALA A 577 32.51 -10.68 -3.32
N PRO A 578 31.55 -11.63 -3.35
CA PRO A 578 31.55 -12.71 -4.32
C PRO A 578 31.48 -12.17 -5.76
N PRO A 579 32.18 -12.76 -6.74
CA PRO A 579 32.19 -12.27 -8.13
C PRO A 579 30.81 -12.20 -8.79
N ASP A 580 29.90 -13.13 -8.43
CA ASP A 580 28.53 -13.20 -8.91
C ASP A 580 27.57 -12.22 -8.21
N ARG A 581 27.99 -11.65 -7.08
CA ARG A 581 27.18 -10.79 -6.20
C ARG A 581 28.00 -9.59 -5.70
N PRO A 582 28.45 -8.70 -6.59
CA PRO A 582 29.43 -7.67 -6.25
C PRO A 582 28.83 -6.47 -5.48
N LEU A 583 27.51 -6.33 -5.43
CA LEU A 583 26.82 -5.15 -4.87
C LEU A 583 26.38 -5.41 -3.42
N ILE A 584 26.38 -4.37 -2.60
CA ILE A 584 25.88 -4.41 -1.23
C ILE A 584 24.42 -3.93 -1.20
N LEU A 585 23.51 -4.80 -0.80
CA LEU A 585 22.13 -4.45 -0.50
C LEU A 585 22.00 -3.79 0.88
N THR A 586 21.34 -2.64 0.89
CA THR A 586 20.76 -2.03 2.08
C THR A 586 19.23 -2.04 1.99
N THR A 587 18.54 -2.20 3.12
CA THR A 587 17.07 -2.12 3.16
C THR A 587 16.59 -0.96 4.01
N GLY A 588 15.40 -0.42 3.74
CA GLY A 588 14.86 0.66 4.56
C GLY A 588 13.37 0.90 4.40
N ARG A 589 12.97 2.15 4.66
CA ARG A 589 11.58 2.60 4.76
C ARG A 589 11.27 3.69 3.74
N ILE A 590 10.00 3.79 3.35
CA ILE A 590 9.43 4.93 2.63
C ILE A 590 8.57 5.78 3.56
N ARG A 591 8.40 7.07 3.22
CA ARG A 591 7.77 8.09 4.07
C ARG A 591 6.37 7.72 4.57
N ASP A 592 5.49 7.31 3.67
CA ASP A 592 4.04 7.22 3.95
C ASP A 592 3.57 5.84 4.38
N GLN A 593 4.46 4.83 4.35
CA GLN A 593 4.12 3.47 4.74
C GLN A 593 4.76 3.10 6.07
N TRP A 594 4.01 2.33 6.86
CA TRP A 594 4.43 1.86 8.16
C TRP A 594 4.59 0.35 8.17
N HIS A 595 5.75 -0.11 8.63
CA HIS A 595 6.11 -1.52 8.77
C HIS A 595 5.82 -2.36 7.52
N THR A 596 4.88 -3.31 7.59
CA THR A 596 4.50 -4.25 6.53
C THR A 596 3.18 -3.87 5.85
N MET A 597 2.77 -2.59 5.93
CA MET A 597 1.58 -2.05 5.27
C MET A 597 0.23 -2.68 5.66
N THR A 598 0.16 -3.51 6.70
CA THR A 598 -1.11 -4.10 7.20
C THR A 598 -2.09 -3.03 7.66
N ARG A 599 -1.60 -1.88 8.15
CA ARG A 599 -2.42 -0.73 8.56
C ARG A 599 -2.42 0.41 7.53
N THR A 600 -1.24 0.84 7.09
CA THR A 600 -1.09 2.03 6.22
C THR A 600 -1.39 1.73 4.76
N GLY A 601 -1.29 0.47 4.32
CA GLY A 601 -1.52 0.08 2.93
C GLY A 601 -2.99 0.02 2.52
N LYS A 602 -3.95 0.27 3.42
CA LYS A 602 -5.39 0.41 3.06
C LYS A 602 -5.82 1.87 2.93
N VAL A 603 -5.06 2.81 3.48
CA VAL A 603 -5.32 4.25 3.30
C VAL A 603 -4.82 4.65 1.92
N ALA A 604 -5.72 5.06 1.04
CA ALA A 604 -5.42 5.33 -0.36
C ALA A 604 -4.46 6.52 -0.50
N ARG A 605 -4.69 7.59 0.28
CA ARG A 605 -3.82 8.78 0.32
C ARG A 605 -2.35 8.45 0.62
N LEU A 606 -2.07 7.44 1.46
CA LEU A 606 -0.70 7.04 1.82
C LEU A 606 0.03 6.26 0.71
N ARG A 607 -0.68 5.80 -0.32
CA ARG A 607 -0.09 5.07 -1.46
C ARG A 607 0.26 5.99 -2.63
N LYS A 608 -0.13 7.26 -2.60
CA LYS A 608 0.01 8.19 -3.73
C LYS A 608 1.46 8.56 -4.08
N HIS A 609 2.35 8.57 -3.09
CA HIS A 609 3.75 8.95 -3.32
C HIS A 609 4.57 7.80 -3.93
N ILE A 610 4.49 6.61 -3.32
CA ILE A 610 5.15 5.39 -3.78
C ILE A 610 4.19 4.22 -3.50
N ASP A 611 3.76 3.55 -4.55
CA ASP A 611 2.77 2.48 -4.54
C ASP A 611 3.34 1.09 -4.85
N LEU A 612 4.50 1.03 -5.51
CA LEU A 612 5.18 -0.19 -5.95
C LEU A 612 6.59 -0.36 -5.35
N PRO A 613 7.04 -1.61 -5.12
CA PRO A 613 8.42 -1.90 -4.74
C PRO A 613 9.38 -1.62 -5.90
N TYR A 614 10.59 -1.18 -5.59
CA TYR A 614 11.60 -0.77 -6.58
C TYR A 614 13.01 -1.02 -6.06
N LEU A 615 13.97 -1.20 -6.98
CA LEU A 615 15.41 -1.26 -6.69
C LEU A 615 16.06 0.08 -7.02
N GLU A 616 16.57 0.79 -6.03
CA GLU A 616 17.44 1.94 -6.24
C GLU A 616 18.87 1.47 -6.55
N ILE A 617 19.45 1.98 -7.64
CA ILE A 617 20.81 1.66 -8.09
C ILE A 617 21.48 2.89 -8.71
N HIS A 618 22.79 3.01 -8.53
CA HIS A 618 23.57 4.06 -9.17
C HIS A 618 23.66 3.83 -10.70
N PRO A 619 23.48 4.85 -11.57
CA PRO A 619 23.50 4.67 -13.03
C PRO A 619 24.74 3.98 -13.58
N LEU A 620 25.92 4.23 -13.00
CA LEU A 620 27.16 3.56 -13.42
C LEU A 620 27.20 2.08 -13.05
N ASP A 621 26.58 1.68 -11.93
CA ASP A 621 26.51 0.27 -11.54
C ASP A 621 25.44 -0.44 -12.37
N ALA A 622 24.31 0.23 -12.64
CA ALA A 622 23.31 -0.27 -13.58
C ALA A 622 23.86 -0.47 -14.99
N ALA A 623 24.70 0.45 -15.48
CA ALA A 623 25.38 0.30 -16.77
C ALA A 623 26.33 -0.91 -16.79
N ALA A 624 27.05 -1.16 -15.70
CA ALA A 624 27.91 -2.35 -15.57
C ALA A 624 27.09 -3.66 -15.65
N GLU A 625 25.89 -3.66 -15.07
CA GLU A 625 24.96 -4.80 -15.10
C GLU A 625 24.03 -4.81 -16.33
N LYS A 626 24.18 -3.87 -17.27
CA LYS A 626 23.33 -3.70 -18.48
C LYS A 626 21.84 -3.56 -18.16
N LEU A 627 21.52 -2.77 -17.15
CA LEU A 627 20.17 -2.49 -16.68
C LEU A 627 19.73 -1.10 -17.11
N GLU A 628 18.51 -0.97 -17.62
CA GLU A 628 17.87 0.31 -17.93
C GLU A 628 16.96 0.79 -16.79
N ASN A 629 16.66 2.10 -16.74
CA ASN A 629 15.68 2.63 -15.79
C ASN A 629 14.28 2.08 -16.10
N ASP A 630 13.47 1.84 -15.08
CA ASP A 630 12.14 1.21 -15.13
C ASP A 630 12.10 -0.22 -15.70
N GLN A 631 13.25 -0.79 -16.07
CA GLN A 631 13.36 -2.19 -16.47
C GLN A 631 13.12 -3.12 -15.28
N LEU A 632 12.45 -4.24 -15.52
CA LEU A 632 12.28 -5.28 -14.52
C LEU A 632 13.60 -6.04 -14.31
N ALA A 633 14.06 -6.11 -13.06
CA ALA A 633 15.29 -6.81 -12.69
C ALA A 633 15.01 -7.90 -11.64
N VAL A 634 15.88 -8.90 -11.64
CA VAL A 634 15.98 -9.91 -10.59
C VAL A 634 17.20 -9.57 -9.73
N VAL A 635 16.95 -9.28 -8.47
CA VAL A 635 17.97 -9.16 -7.42
C VAL A 635 18.06 -10.51 -6.73
N HIS A 636 19.26 -11.06 -6.58
CA HIS A 636 19.44 -12.37 -5.99
C HIS A 636 20.58 -12.40 -4.96
N SER A 637 20.43 -13.28 -3.99
CA SER A 637 21.40 -13.60 -2.95
C SER A 637 21.54 -15.12 -2.84
N GLN A 638 22.34 -15.61 -1.88
CA GLN A 638 22.38 -17.03 -1.54
C GLN A 638 21.05 -17.60 -1.03
N ARG A 639 20.16 -16.75 -0.50
CA ARG A 639 18.92 -17.17 0.18
C ARG A 639 17.69 -17.15 -0.71
N GLY A 640 17.71 -16.37 -1.79
CA GLY A 640 16.55 -16.22 -2.65
C GLY A 640 16.68 -15.03 -3.60
N GLU A 641 15.55 -14.70 -4.23
CA GLU A 641 15.45 -13.64 -5.22
C GLU A 641 14.25 -12.71 -4.96
N VAL A 642 14.34 -11.52 -5.53
CA VAL A 642 13.33 -10.47 -5.55
C VAL A 642 13.26 -9.91 -6.97
N ARG A 643 12.06 -9.62 -7.45
CA ARG A 643 11.80 -9.07 -8.79
C ARG A 643 11.08 -7.74 -8.68
N VAL A 644 11.75 -6.68 -9.10
CA VAL A 644 11.26 -5.29 -9.00
C VAL A 644 11.78 -4.44 -10.15
N LYS A 645 11.18 -3.27 -10.36
CA LYS A 645 11.67 -2.31 -11.36
C LYS A 645 12.89 -1.56 -10.84
N VAL A 646 13.82 -1.30 -11.75
CA VAL A 646 15.03 -0.51 -11.52
C VAL A 646 14.67 0.97 -11.46
N ARG A 647 15.20 1.68 -10.47
CA ARG A 647 15.13 3.13 -10.34
C ARG A 647 16.55 3.69 -10.22
N TYR A 648 16.94 4.51 -11.18
CA TYR A 648 18.22 5.19 -11.14
C TYR A 648 18.23 6.28 -10.07
N THR A 649 19.34 6.35 -9.33
CA THR A 649 19.60 7.48 -8.42
C THR A 649 21.09 7.74 -8.28
N ARG A 650 21.49 9.02 -8.20
CA ARG A 650 22.86 9.41 -7.88
C ARG A 650 23.06 9.65 -6.37
N ASP A 651 21.98 9.59 -5.60
CA ASP A 651 22.00 9.77 -4.15
C ASP A 651 22.52 8.54 -3.41
N LEU A 652 22.68 7.41 -4.11
CA LEU A 652 23.22 6.19 -3.57
C LEU A 652 24.70 6.03 -3.91
N ARG A 653 25.50 5.57 -2.94
CA ARG A 653 26.92 5.26 -3.16
C ARG A 653 27.06 4.16 -4.22
N ARG A 654 28.08 4.28 -5.08
CA ARG A 654 28.46 3.20 -6.01
C ARG A 654 28.81 1.90 -5.26
N GLY A 655 28.42 0.76 -5.83
CA GLY A 655 28.55 -0.56 -5.24
C GLY A 655 27.46 -0.88 -4.20
N VAL A 656 26.49 0.02 -3.99
CA VAL A 656 25.38 -0.16 -3.05
C VAL A 656 24.06 -0.11 -3.80
N VAL A 657 23.11 -0.96 -3.42
CA VAL A 657 21.72 -0.95 -3.90
C VAL A 657 20.75 -0.86 -2.73
N PHE A 658 19.54 -0.36 -2.98
CA PHE A 658 18.53 -0.16 -1.94
C PHE A 658 17.17 -0.78 -2.31
N LEU A 659 16.58 -1.52 -1.35
CA LEU A 659 15.21 -2.01 -1.42
C LEU A 659 14.39 -1.57 -0.19
N PRO A 660 13.21 -0.96 -0.39
CA PRO A 660 12.27 -0.74 0.71
C PRO A 660 11.64 -2.07 1.15
N MET A 661 11.53 -2.31 2.46
CA MET A 661 11.08 -3.62 2.96
C MET A 661 9.56 -3.82 3.02
N HIS A 662 8.77 -2.79 2.72
CA HIS A 662 7.35 -2.71 3.09
C HIS A 662 6.43 -3.78 2.49
N TRP A 663 6.77 -4.30 1.31
CA TRP A 663 5.93 -5.24 0.58
C TRP A 663 6.17 -6.68 1.04
N GLY A 664 5.08 -7.36 1.40
CA GLY A 664 5.03 -8.80 1.63
C GLY A 664 4.74 -9.56 0.34
N LYS A 665 3.88 -10.58 0.43
CA LYS A 665 3.39 -11.29 -0.75
C LYS A 665 2.43 -10.41 -1.55
N THR A 666 2.67 -10.26 -2.84
CA THR A 666 1.78 -9.55 -3.76
C THR A 666 1.02 -10.56 -4.60
N LEU A 667 -0.29 -10.67 -4.36
CA LEU A 667 -1.17 -11.64 -5.03
C LEU A 667 -0.58 -13.06 -5.02
N GLY A 668 -0.14 -13.51 -3.84
CA GLY A 668 0.43 -14.85 -3.62
C GLY A 668 1.89 -15.04 -4.05
N SER A 669 2.55 -14.05 -4.68
CA SER A 669 3.98 -14.12 -4.99
C SER A 669 4.81 -13.40 -3.92
N ASP A 670 5.88 -14.03 -3.45
CA ASP A 670 6.84 -13.48 -2.49
C ASP A 670 7.99 -12.69 -3.14
N LEU A 671 8.04 -12.60 -4.47
CA LEU A 671 9.15 -11.97 -5.19
C LEU A 671 9.23 -10.46 -5.00
N THR A 672 8.29 -9.83 -4.29
CA THR A 672 8.37 -8.42 -3.89
C THR A 672 8.99 -8.20 -2.51
N ARG A 673 9.27 -9.28 -1.78
CA ARG A 673 9.68 -9.24 -0.36
C ARG A 673 11.19 -9.09 -0.22
N ALA A 674 11.65 -7.87 0.10
CA ALA A 674 13.08 -7.56 0.24
C ALA A 674 13.84 -8.51 1.19
N ASN A 675 13.20 -8.96 2.26
CA ASN A 675 13.81 -9.84 3.26
C ASN A 675 13.99 -11.31 2.80
N ASN A 676 13.62 -11.66 1.56
CA ASN A 676 14.09 -12.89 0.92
C ASN A 676 15.60 -12.87 0.67
N LEU A 677 16.19 -11.67 0.56
CA LEU A 677 17.61 -11.50 0.24
C LEU A 677 18.49 -11.38 1.49
N THR A 678 17.93 -10.82 2.55
CA THR A 678 18.70 -10.28 3.68
C THR A 678 19.41 -11.36 4.48
N ASP A 679 20.55 -10.98 5.03
CA ASP A 679 21.41 -11.83 5.85
C ASP A 679 20.82 -12.11 7.23
N ASP A 680 20.88 -13.36 7.64
CA ASP A 680 20.40 -13.88 8.92
C ASP A 680 21.52 -14.00 9.97
N ALA A 681 22.77 -13.67 9.61
CA ALA A 681 23.84 -13.47 10.58
C ALA A 681 23.44 -12.43 11.64
N VAL A 682 23.75 -12.72 12.90
CA VAL A 682 23.38 -11.88 14.04
C VAL A 682 24.61 -11.34 14.78
N ASP A 683 24.45 -10.18 15.43
CA ASP A 683 25.43 -9.65 16.37
C ASP A 683 25.65 -10.64 17.54
N PRO A 684 26.90 -10.90 17.94
CA PRO A 684 27.19 -11.97 18.90
C PRO A 684 26.65 -11.68 20.31
N TYR A 685 26.48 -10.41 20.69
CA TYR A 685 26.04 -10.01 22.02
C TYR A 685 24.53 -9.80 22.07
N SER A 686 24.03 -8.94 21.18
CA SER A 686 22.62 -8.62 21.14
C SER A 686 21.83 -9.75 20.50
N LYS A 687 22.34 -10.47 19.50
CA LYS A 687 21.57 -11.35 18.60
C LYS A 687 20.65 -10.59 17.64
N GLN A 688 20.94 -9.33 17.33
CA GLN A 688 20.22 -8.56 16.30
C GLN A 688 20.75 -8.90 14.90
N PRO A 689 19.89 -9.16 13.90
CA PRO A 689 20.32 -9.57 12.55
C PRO A 689 20.83 -8.45 11.64
N ASN A 690 21.58 -8.86 10.61
CA ASN A 690 22.33 -8.04 9.67
C ASN A 690 21.53 -7.59 8.43
N PHE A 691 20.46 -6.81 8.62
CA PHE A 691 19.63 -6.34 7.48
C PHE A 691 20.29 -5.31 6.55
N LYS A 692 21.31 -4.58 7.04
CA LYS A 692 21.88 -3.41 6.34
C LYS A 692 23.13 -3.75 5.53
N PHE A 693 23.49 -5.02 5.44
CA PHE A 693 24.65 -5.46 4.69
C PHE A 693 24.42 -6.88 4.15
N CYS A 694 24.18 -7.00 2.84
CA CYS A 694 24.10 -8.30 2.16
C CYS A 694 24.67 -8.18 0.76
N HIS A 695 25.54 -9.11 0.35
CA HIS A 695 26.02 -9.16 -1.03
C HIS A 695 24.94 -9.72 -1.97
N VAL A 696 24.66 -8.99 -3.05
CA VAL A 696 23.65 -9.34 -4.06
C VAL A 696 24.18 -9.14 -5.48
N GLY A 697 23.61 -9.91 -6.40
CA GLY A 697 23.76 -9.70 -7.84
C GLY A 697 22.44 -9.18 -8.42
N VAL A 698 22.52 -8.40 -9.49
CA VAL A 698 21.35 -7.85 -10.17
C VAL A 698 21.45 -8.16 -11.64
N ARG A 699 20.37 -8.64 -12.24
CA ARG A 699 20.31 -8.93 -13.68
C ARG A 699 18.95 -8.55 -14.24
N ALA A 700 18.90 -8.23 -15.53
CA ALA A 700 17.63 -8.02 -16.21
C ALA A 700 16.77 -9.29 -16.10
N TYR A 701 15.48 -9.12 -15.82
CA TYR A 701 14.54 -10.23 -15.90
C TYR A 701 14.39 -10.63 -17.37
N GLN A 702 14.58 -11.92 -17.65
CA GLN A 702 14.36 -12.48 -18.97
C GLN A 702 13.17 -13.42 -18.93
N LYS A 703 12.10 -13.03 -19.62
CA LYS A 703 10.91 -13.85 -19.81
C LYS A 703 11.23 -14.99 -20.80
N PRO A 704 10.81 -16.24 -20.51
CA PRO A 704 10.79 -17.32 -21.52
C PRO A 704 9.93 -16.94 -22.73
N ARG A 705 10.35 -17.36 -23.93
CA ARG A 705 9.56 -17.15 -25.16
C ARG A 705 8.29 -18.00 -25.10
N GLU A 706 7.14 -17.38 -25.31
CA GLU A 706 5.84 -18.04 -25.31
C GLU A 706 5.08 -17.78 -26.64
N HIS A 707 4.13 -18.66 -26.96
CA HIS A 707 3.11 -18.46 -27.98
C HIS A 707 1.79 -18.06 -27.32
N ILE A 708 1.34 -16.83 -27.62
CA ILE A 708 0.12 -16.24 -27.10
C ILE A 708 -0.96 -16.29 -28.19
N LEU A 709 -2.06 -16.98 -27.91
CA LEU A 709 -3.26 -16.94 -28.76
C LEU A 709 -4.28 -15.95 -28.19
N VAL A 710 -4.89 -15.14 -29.05
CA VAL A 710 -5.93 -14.18 -28.69
C VAL A 710 -7.20 -14.48 -29.48
N ILE A 711 -8.31 -14.70 -28.78
CA ILE A 711 -9.63 -14.90 -29.39
C ILE A 711 -10.41 -13.59 -29.35
N GLY A 712 -10.67 -13.01 -30.52
CA GLY A 712 -11.36 -11.74 -30.71
C GLY A 712 -10.41 -10.61 -31.12
N ALA A 713 -10.86 -9.74 -32.03
CA ALA A 713 -10.08 -8.62 -32.58
C ALA A 713 -10.73 -7.26 -32.27
N GLY A 714 -11.25 -7.10 -31.05
CA GLY A 714 -11.84 -5.86 -30.56
C GLY A 714 -10.84 -4.90 -29.89
N ALA A 715 -11.35 -3.86 -29.23
CA ALA A 715 -10.53 -2.87 -28.54
C ALA A 715 -9.59 -3.46 -27.48
N ALA A 716 -10.06 -4.45 -26.70
CA ALA A 716 -9.23 -5.10 -25.67
C ALA A 716 -8.04 -5.84 -26.26
N ALA A 717 -8.25 -6.60 -27.35
CA ALA A 717 -7.19 -7.32 -28.05
C ALA A 717 -6.16 -6.37 -28.65
N TYR A 718 -6.60 -5.32 -29.37
CA TYR A 718 -5.68 -4.30 -29.91
C TYR A 718 -4.83 -3.67 -28.81
N ARG A 719 -5.46 -3.25 -27.71
CA ARG A 719 -4.76 -2.61 -26.58
C ARG A 719 -3.78 -3.56 -25.90
N PHE A 720 -4.13 -4.84 -25.78
CA PHE A 720 -3.20 -5.85 -25.27
C PHE A 720 -2.00 -5.98 -26.19
N ILE A 721 -2.19 -6.17 -27.50
CA ILE A 721 -1.08 -6.36 -28.46
C ILE A 721 -0.18 -5.14 -28.49
N ALA A 722 -0.75 -3.93 -28.59
CA ALA A 722 -0.01 -2.69 -28.61
C ALA A 722 0.86 -2.54 -27.35
N ARG A 723 0.25 -2.70 -26.17
CA ARG A 723 0.96 -2.56 -24.90
C ARG A 723 1.95 -3.69 -24.66
N TYR A 724 1.64 -4.90 -25.07
CA TYR A 724 2.52 -6.06 -24.93
C TYR A 724 3.77 -5.90 -25.80
N ARG A 725 3.64 -5.34 -27.01
CA ARG A 725 4.78 -5.10 -27.92
C ARG A 725 5.71 -3.97 -27.50
N GLU A 726 5.23 -3.05 -26.66
CA GLU A 726 6.10 -2.09 -25.97
C GLU A 726 7.02 -2.76 -24.94
N LEU A 727 6.61 -3.92 -24.39
CA LEU A 727 7.32 -4.63 -23.32
C LEU A 727 8.07 -5.88 -23.84
N ASN A 728 7.56 -6.53 -24.88
CA ASN A 728 8.09 -7.78 -25.43
C ASN A 728 7.90 -7.85 -26.96
N THR A 729 9.02 -7.98 -27.66
CA THR A 729 9.10 -8.09 -29.12
C THR A 729 9.42 -9.50 -29.63
N ARG A 730 9.54 -10.50 -28.76
CA ARG A 730 10.07 -11.85 -29.09
C ARG A 730 9.01 -12.95 -29.16
N ASP A 731 7.94 -12.80 -28.38
CA ASP A 731 6.88 -13.79 -28.31
C ASP A 731 6.04 -13.82 -29.57
N ARG A 732 5.51 -14.99 -29.90
CA ARG A 732 4.61 -15.16 -31.05
C ARG A 732 3.19 -14.83 -30.61
N ILE A 733 2.49 -13.99 -31.37
CA ILE A 733 1.08 -13.66 -31.12
C ILE A 733 0.26 -14.07 -32.34
N THR A 734 -0.83 -14.81 -32.11
CA THR A 734 -1.81 -15.13 -33.15
C THR A 734 -3.20 -14.73 -32.68
N VAL A 735 -3.91 -13.96 -33.50
CA VAL A 735 -5.23 -13.39 -33.20
C VAL A 735 -6.25 -14.01 -34.13
N PHE A 736 -7.33 -14.54 -33.55
CA PHE A 736 -8.46 -15.10 -34.30
C PHE A 736 -9.66 -14.16 -34.23
N SER A 737 -10.23 -13.80 -35.37
CA SER A 737 -11.46 -13.01 -35.47
C SER A 737 -12.51 -13.79 -36.24
N LYS A 738 -13.74 -13.80 -35.73
CA LYS A 738 -14.91 -14.28 -36.48
C LYS A 738 -15.41 -13.25 -37.50
N GLU A 739 -15.12 -11.96 -37.28
CA GLU A 739 -15.52 -10.86 -38.16
C GLU A 739 -14.53 -10.72 -39.33
N THR A 740 -15.02 -10.30 -40.50
CA THR A 740 -14.24 -9.96 -41.70
C THR A 740 -13.36 -8.74 -41.48
N HIS A 741 -13.85 -7.78 -40.68
CA HIS A 741 -13.12 -6.57 -40.30
C HIS A 741 -12.65 -6.66 -38.84
N ALA A 742 -11.39 -6.30 -38.59
CA ALA A 742 -10.77 -6.32 -37.27
C ALA A 742 -10.41 -4.91 -36.78
N PHE A 743 -10.29 -4.74 -35.46
CA PHE A 743 -9.70 -3.55 -34.82
C PHE A 743 -10.29 -2.19 -35.23
N TYR A 744 -11.61 -2.04 -35.22
CA TYR A 744 -12.30 -0.75 -35.47
C TYR A 744 -13.05 -0.23 -34.24
N ASN A 745 -13.35 1.07 -34.20
CA ASN A 745 -14.07 1.72 -33.12
C ASN A 745 -15.59 1.60 -33.27
N ARG A 746 -16.15 0.48 -32.79
CA ARG A 746 -17.60 0.22 -32.81
C ARG A 746 -18.49 1.24 -32.06
N VAL A 747 -17.92 2.10 -31.21
CA VAL A 747 -18.67 3.17 -30.51
C VAL A 747 -19.00 4.33 -31.46
N LEU A 748 -18.31 4.43 -32.60
CA LEU A 748 -18.52 5.48 -33.60
C LEU A 748 -19.41 5.01 -34.77
N LEU A 749 -20.01 3.81 -34.69
CA LEU A 749 -20.92 3.33 -35.73
C LEU A 749 -22.11 4.26 -35.98
N PRO A 750 -22.74 4.91 -34.97
CA PRO A 750 -23.80 5.88 -35.23
C PRO A 750 -23.39 7.03 -36.17
N GLU A 751 -22.17 7.56 -36.01
CA GLU A 751 -21.62 8.63 -36.87
C GLU A 751 -21.22 8.13 -38.26
N TYR A 752 -20.86 6.84 -38.36
CA TYR A 752 -20.55 6.19 -39.63
C TYR A 752 -21.82 5.92 -40.44
N VAL A 753 -22.93 5.56 -39.80
CA VAL A 753 -24.24 5.38 -40.46
C VAL A 753 -24.70 6.64 -41.20
N THR A 754 -24.33 7.82 -40.70
CA THR A 754 -24.76 9.12 -41.24
C THR A 754 -23.71 9.82 -42.10
N ASP A 755 -22.65 9.11 -42.50
CA ASP A 755 -21.52 9.63 -43.28
C ASP A 755 -20.77 10.82 -42.63
N HIS A 756 -20.95 11.06 -41.32
CA HIS A 756 -20.15 12.04 -40.58
C HIS A 756 -18.70 11.58 -40.39
N LEU A 757 -18.48 10.26 -40.31
CA LEU A 757 -17.16 9.64 -40.28
C LEU A 757 -17.05 8.56 -41.36
N SER A 758 -15.93 8.53 -42.06
CA SER A 758 -15.61 7.46 -43.01
C SER A 758 -15.15 6.19 -42.29
N TRP A 759 -15.20 5.04 -42.99
CA TRP A 759 -14.72 3.76 -42.44
C TRP A 759 -13.25 3.84 -41.98
N GLU A 760 -12.40 4.51 -42.76
CA GLU A 760 -10.97 4.69 -42.46
C GLU A 760 -10.74 5.47 -41.15
N GLN A 761 -11.69 6.32 -40.74
CA GLN A 761 -11.64 7.04 -39.46
C GLN A 761 -12.04 6.16 -38.27
N LEU A 762 -12.76 5.06 -38.51
CA LEU A 762 -13.13 4.07 -37.50
C LEU A 762 -12.03 3.02 -37.28
N GLU A 763 -11.19 2.75 -38.29
CA GLU A 763 -10.10 1.79 -38.20
C GLU A 763 -9.03 2.22 -37.18
N LYS A 764 -8.75 1.36 -36.18
CA LYS A 764 -7.72 1.62 -35.17
C LYS A 764 -6.34 1.09 -35.55
N LEU A 765 -6.27 0.18 -36.51
CA LEU A 765 -5.01 -0.46 -36.90
C LEU A 765 -4.82 -0.35 -38.41
N ARG A 766 -3.88 0.51 -38.82
CA ARG A 766 -3.46 0.63 -40.22
C ARG A 766 -2.37 -0.41 -40.53
N GLU A 767 -2.19 -0.74 -41.81
CA GLU A 767 -1.24 -1.77 -42.26
C GLU A 767 0.21 -1.51 -41.78
N LYS A 768 0.67 -0.25 -41.79
CA LYS A 768 1.98 0.14 -41.25
C LYS A 768 2.12 -0.20 -39.76
N GLU A 769 1.08 0.03 -38.97
CA GLU A 769 1.08 -0.26 -37.54
C GLU A 769 0.99 -1.77 -37.28
N ARG A 770 0.21 -2.50 -38.08
CA ARG A 770 0.13 -3.96 -38.01
C ARG A 770 1.52 -4.60 -38.19
N ARG A 771 2.28 -4.14 -39.18
CA ARG A 771 3.67 -4.61 -39.41
C ARG A 771 4.60 -4.29 -38.24
N ARG A 772 4.42 -3.12 -37.61
CA ARG A 772 5.18 -2.73 -36.40
C ARG A 772 4.86 -3.62 -35.20
N LEU A 773 3.60 -4.02 -35.03
CA LEU A 773 3.15 -4.85 -33.91
C LEU A 773 3.44 -6.33 -34.07
N ASP A 774 3.81 -6.79 -35.28
CA ASP A 774 4.28 -8.15 -35.58
C ASP A 774 3.42 -9.27 -34.95
N PHE A 775 2.25 -9.54 -35.53
CA PHE A 775 1.36 -10.61 -35.09
C PHE A 775 0.62 -11.25 -36.27
N ASP A 776 0.29 -12.54 -36.11
CA ASP A 776 -0.52 -13.30 -37.07
C ASP A 776 -2.01 -12.97 -36.84
N LEU A 777 -2.76 -12.61 -37.88
CA LEU A 777 -4.20 -12.35 -37.80
C LEU A 777 -4.95 -13.31 -38.73
N GLN A 778 -5.86 -14.09 -38.15
CA GLN A 778 -6.76 -15.01 -38.84
C GLN A 778 -8.17 -14.45 -38.79
N LEU A 779 -8.66 -13.94 -39.93
CA LEU A 779 -10.02 -13.43 -40.08
C LEU A 779 -10.99 -14.56 -40.42
N GLU A 780 -12.28 -14.31 -40.25
CA GLU A 780 -13.36 -15.27 -40.56
C GLU A 780 -13.18 -16.66 -39.91
N THR A 781 -12.41 -16.72 -38.82
CA THR A 781 -12.01 -17.94 -38.14
C THR A 781 -12.68 -17.99 -36.77
N SER A 782 -13.70 -18.82 -36.63
CA SER A 782 -14.36 -19.06 -35.35
C SER A 782 -13.71 -20.20 -34.57
N ILE A 783 -13.62 -20.03 -33.25
CA ILE A 783 -13.10 -21.06 -32.35
C ILE A 783 -14.24 -21.94 -31.85
N GLU A 784 -14.10 -23.25 -32.02
CA GLU A 784 -15.13 -24.23 -31.63
C GLU A 784 -14.85 -24.83 -30.26
N ARG A 785 -13.59 -25.22 -30.01
CA ARG A 785 -13.21 -25.95 -28.79
C ARG A 785 -11.87 -25.50 -28.25
N ILE A 786 -11.77 -25.43 -26.92
CA ILE A 786 -10.50 -25.29 -26.18
C ILE A 786 -10.28 -26.57 -25.39
N ASP A 787 -9.16 -27.25 -25.66
CA ASP A 787 -8.64 -28.36 -24.86
C ASP A 787 -7.62 -27.82 -23.85
N ARG A 788 -8.06 -27.72 -22.60
CA ARG A 788 -7.24 -27.17 -21.50
C ARG A 788 -6.12 -28.12 -21.06
N ALA A 789 -6.35 -29.43 -21.14
CA ALA A 789 -5.38 -30.42 -20.71
C ALA A 789 -4.16 -30.44 -21.65
N ASN A 790 -4.40 -30.31 -22.95
CA ASN A 790 -3.36 -30.32 -23.97
C ASN A 790 -2.88 -28.91 -24.38
N ARG A 791 -3.50 -27.84 -23.84
CA ARG A 791 -3.29 -26.44 -24.23
C ARG A 791 -3.41 -26.23 -25.74
N THR A 792 -4.51 -26.73 -26.31
CA THR A 792 -4.79 -26.69 -27.75
C THR A 792 -6.14 -26.06 -28.02
N LEU A 793 -6.21 -25.25 -29.06
CA LEU A 793 -7.41 -24.58 -29.56
C LEU A 793 -7.77 -25.14 -30.94
N TYR A 794 -9.06 -25.38 -31.18
CA TYR A 794 -9.57 -25.92 -32.45
C TYR A 794 -10.47 -24.89 -33.14
N THR A 795 -10.16 -24.59 -34.40
CA THR A 795 -11.00 -23.73 -35.25
C THR A 795 -12.19 -24.52 -35.78
N ALA A 796 -13.23 -23.84 -36.26
CA ALA A 796 -14.38 -24.48 -36.90
C ALA A 796 -14.03 -25.20 -38.23
N ALA A 797 -12.85 -24.93 -38.80
CA ALA A 797 -12.30 -25.67 -39.92
C ALA A 797 -11.57 -26.96 -39.49
N GLY A 798 -11.50 -27.25 -38.19
CA GLY A 798 -10.82 -28.42 -37.62
C GLY A 798 -9.32 -28.24 -37.38
N GLU A 799 -8.77 -27.05 -37.59
CA GLU A 799 -7.34 -26.77 -37.39
C GLU A 799 -6.99 -26.67 -35.91
N ALA A 800 -5.86 -27.27 -35.51
CA ALA A 800 -5.39 -27.28 -34.13
C ALA A 800 -4.21 -26.32 -33.94
N HIS A 801 -4.29 -25.47 -32.90
CA HIS A 801 -3.23 -24.53 -32.51
C HIS A 801 -2.88 -24.70 -31.04
N THR A 802 -1.61 -24.97 -30.73
CA THR A 802 -1.12 -25.02 -29.36
C THR A 802 -0.82 -23.63 -28.81
N TYR A 803 -0.89 -23.47 -27.49
CA TYR A 803 -0.58 -22.20 -26.83
C TYR A 803 0.14 -22.39 -25.51
N ASP A 804 0.96 -21.41 -25.14
CA ASP A 804 1.47 -21.26 -23.78
C ASP A 804 0.51 -20.40 -22.95
N ARG A 805 -0.07 -19.38 -23.60
CA ARG A 805 -1.06 -18.47 -23.04
C ARG A 805 -2.22 -18.26 -24.01
N LEU A 806 -3.44 -18.25 -23.47
CA LEU A 806 -4.65 -17.96 -24.23
C LEU A 806 -5.37 -16.74 -23.64
N ILE A 807 -5.77 -15.80 -24.48
CA ILE A 807 -6.51 -14.59 -24.07
C ILE A 807 -7.87 -14.59 -24.76
N ILE A 808 -8.94 -14.60 -23.98
CA ILE A 808 -10.31 -14.50 -24.47
C ILE A 808 -10.74 -13.03 -24.42
N ALA A 809 -10.86 -12.42 -25.59
CA ALA A 809 -11.25 -11.02 -25.81
C ALA A 809 -12.41 -10.91 -26.82
N THR A 810 -13.35 -11.86 -26.76
CA THR A 810 -14.45 -12.07 -27.73
C THR A 810 -15.53 -10.97 -27.72
N GLY A 811 -15.42 -10.00 -26.80
CA GLY A 811 -16.34 -8.86 -26.71
C GLY A 811 -17.79 -9.26 -26.46
N SER A 812 -18.72 -8.51 -27.04
CA SER A 812 -20.15 -8.75 -26.88
C SER A 812 -20.92 -8.55 -28.18
N ARG A 813 -22.13 -9.11 -28.20
CA ARG A 813 -23.12 -9.00 -29.28
C ARG A 813 -24.34 -8.21 -28.81
N PRO A 814 -25.20 -7.70 -29.72
CA PRO A 814 -26.47 -7.10 -29.34
C PRO A 814 -27.31 -8.03 -28.48
N PHE A 815 -28.00 -7.49 -27.48
CA PHE A 815 -29.06 -8.21 -26.80
C PHE A 815 -30.34 -8.06 -27.62
N VAL A 816 -30.86 -9.18 -28.12
CA VAL A 816 -32.09 -9.22 -28.91
C VAL A 816 -33.06 -10.20 -28.23
N PRO A 817 -34.29 -9.78 -27.88
CA PRO A 817 -35.33 -10.67 -27.37
C PRO A 817 -35.67 -11.74 -28.41
N ARG A 818 -36.13 -12.91 -27.95
CA ARG A 818 -36.36 -14.07 -28.84
C ARG A 818 -37.41 -13.82 -29.91
N ASP A 819 -38.39 -12.97 -29.62
CA ASP A 819 -39.56 -12.73 -30.47
C ASP A 819 -39.33 -11.62 -31.51
N VAL A 820 -38.12 -11.04 -31.54
CA VAL A 820 -37.79 -9.99 -32.53
C VAL A 820 -37.50 -10.61 -33.89
N PRO A 821 -38.25 -10.25 -34.94
CA PRO A 821 -38.11 -10.84 -36.26
C PRO A 821 -36.94 -10.19 -37.04
N LEU A 822 -35.69 -10.43 -36.61
CA LEU A 822 -34.48 -9.90 -37.27
C LEU A 822 -34.32 -10.32 -38.75
N HIS A 823 -35.04 -11.37 -39.18
CA HIS A 823 -35.05 -11.81 -40.57
C HIS A 823 -35.89 -10.90 -41.47
N LEU A 824 -36.74 -10.04 -40.92
CA LEU A 824 -37.54 -9.10 -41.69
C LEU A 824 -36.66 -7.94 -42.18
N PRO A 825 -36.68 -7.62 -43.49
CA PRO A 825 -36.04 -6.41 -43.99
C PRO A 825 -36.60 -5.16 -43.29
N GLY A 826 -35.71 -4.27 -42.83
CA GLY A 826 -36.07 -3.05 -42.09
C GLY A 826 -35.92 -3.17 -40.57
N VAL A 827 -35.60 -4.35 -40.02
CA VAL A 827 -35.30 -4.53 -38.59
C VAL A 827 -33.80 -4.72 -38.39
N PHE A 828 -33.16 -3.81 -37.64
CA PHE A 828 -31.72 -3.75 -37.46
C PHE A 828 -31.31 -3.81 -35.98
N THR A 829 -30.03 -4.12 -35.76
CA THR A 829 -29.33 -3.82 -34.50
C THR A 829 -28.24 -2.79 -34.78
N MET A 830 -27.38 -2.47 -33.82
CA MET A 830 -26.25 -1.57 -34.05
C MET A 830 -25.04 -2.00 -33.21
N ARG A 831 -24.16 -2.85 -33.76
CA ARG A 831 -22.96 -3.30 -33.04
C ARG A 831 -21.78 -3.63 -33.93
N ARG A 832 -22.03 -4.14 -35.14
CA ARG A 832 -21.02 -4.47 -36.14
C ARG A 832 -21.13 -3.54 -37.34
N ARG A 833 -20.11 -3.57 -38.19
CA ARG A 833 -20.13 -2.85 -39.46
C ARG A 833 -21.33 -3.28 -40.33
N GLU A 834 -21.61 -4.58 -40.41
CA GLU A 834 -22.70 -5.08 -41.26
C GLU A 834 -24.08 -4.58 -40.79
N ASP A 835 -24.24 -4.31 -39.48
CA ASP A 835 -25.45 -3.68 -38.95
C ASP A 835 -25.59 -2.23 -39.45
N ALA A 836 -24.49 -1.48 -39.46
CA ALA A 836 -24.44 -0.09 -39.87
C ALA A 836 -24.60 0.09 -41.38
N ASP A 837 -23.84 -0.68 -42.17
CA ASP A 837 -23.95 -0.72 -43.63
C ASP A 837 -25.38 -1.10 -44.02
N GLY A 838 -25.94 -2.15 -43.40
CA GLY A 838 -27.31 -2.60 -43.66
C GLY A 838 -28.38 -1.54 -43.39
N LEU A 839 -28.25 -0.76 -42.31
CA LEU A 839 -29.18 0.33 -41.99
C LEU A 839 -29.05 1.49 -42.98
N SER A 840 -27.82 1.91 -43.29
CA SER A 840 -27.55 3.03 -44.20
C SER A 840 -28.02 2.72 -45.62
N ASP A 841 -27.70 1.53 -46.14
CA ASP A 841 -28.11 1.07 -47.47
C ASP A 841 -29.64 0.94 -47.58
N TYR A 842 -30.29 0.42 -46.54
CA TYR A 842 -31.74 0.24 -46.53
C TYR A 842 -32.50 1.56 -46.53
N LEU A 843 -32.02 2.54 -45.76
CA LEU A 843 -32.60 3.89 -45.72
C LEU A 843 -32.13 4.80 -46.87
N GLN A 844 -31.14 4.35 -47.66
CA GLN A 844 -30.51 5.10 -48.74
C GLN A 844 -29.92 6.45 -48.28
N LEU A 845 -29.34 6.50 -47.07
CA LEU A 845 -28.92 7.76 -46.42
C LEU A 845 -27.92 8.58 -47.24
N GLY A 846 -27.09 7.93 -48.07
CA GLY A 846 -26.14 8.59 -48.98
C GLY A 846 -26.74 9.23 -50.25
N LYS A 847 -28.08 9.16 -50.47
CA LYS A 847 -28.80 9.80 -51.59
C LYS A 847 -29.95 10.61 -50.98
N GLN A 848 -30.02 11.93 -51.28
CA GLN A 848 -30.96 12.91 -50.66
C GLN A 848 -32.13 12.28 -49.88
N PRO A 849 -32.17 12.42 -48.54
CA PRO A 849 -33.14 11.70 -47.73
C PRO A 849 -34.57 12.13 -48.07
N ARG A 850 -35.40 11.17 -48.50
CA ARG A 850 -36.86 11.30 -48.40
C ARG A 850 -37.25 11.30 -46.93
N GLU A 851 -38.43 11.81 -46.58
CA GLU A 851 -39.00 11.80 -45.22
C GLU A 851 -38.98 10.38 -44.61
N ALA A 852 -37.87 10.00 -43.96
CA ALA A 852 -37.67 8.70 -43.36
C ALA A 852 -38.02 8.77 -41.87
N HIS A 853 -38.67 7.73 -41.37
CA HIS A 853 -39.05 7.59 -39.97
C HIS A 853 -38.44 6.32 -39.39
N VAL A 854 -37.62 6.45 -38.35
CA VAL A 854 -36.97 5.32 -37.67
C VAL A 854 -37.51 5.18 -36.26
N LEU A 855 -37.94 3.96 -35.91
CA LEU A 855 -38.24 3.57 -34.54
C LEU A 855 -37.00 3.00 -33.88
N ILE A 856 -36.53 3.62 -32.79
CA ILE A 856 -35.44 3.10 -31.97
C ILE A 856 -36.04 2.47 -30.71
N VAL A 857 -35.74 1.19 -30.49
CA VAL A 857 -36.14 0.44 -29.30
C VAL A 857 -35.00 0.50 -28.30
N GLY A 858 -35.21 1.25 -27.21
CA GLY A 858 -34.24 1.43 -26.11
C GLY A 858 -33.64 2.83 -26.03
N GLY A 859 -34.04 3.58 -24.99
CA GLY A 859 -33.49 4.88 -24.59
C GLY A 859 -32.23 4.82 -23.73
N GLY A 860 -31.32 3.90 -24.06
CA GLY A 860 -29.97 3.86 -23.50
C GLY A 860 -28.98 4.71 -24.32
N LEU A 861 -27.71 4.75 -23.90
CA LEU A 861 -26.66 5.58 -24.53
C LEU A 861 -26.59 5.39 -26.06
N LEU A 862 -26.46 4.15 -26.53
CA LEU A 862 -26.38 3.84 -27.97
C LEU A 862 -27.63 4.27 -28.75
N GLY A 863 -28.82 4.03 -28.18
CA GLY A 863 -30.08 4.39 -28.84
C GLY A 863 -30.27 5.89 -28.93
N LEU A 864 -29.85 6.64 -27.91
CA LEU A 864 -29.88 8.10 -27.90
C LEU A 864 -28.83 8.69 -28.85
N GLU A 865 -27.59 8.18 -28.86
CA GLU A 865 -26.55 8.64 -29.80
C GLU A 865 -26.96 8.37 -31.26
N LEU A 866 -27.57 7.22 -31.55
CA LEU A 866 -28.10 6.92 -32.88
C LEU A 866 -29.30 7.81 -33.23
N ALA A 867 -30.19 8.07 -32.28
CA ALA A 867 -31.31 8.98 -32.46
C ALA A 867 -30.83 10.39 -32.83
N ALA A 868 -29.83 10.91 -32.12
CA ALA A 868 -29.23 12.20 -32.39
C ALA A 868 -28.55 12.24 -33.76
N ALA A 869 -27.69 11.27 -34.08
CA ALA A 869 -27.00 11.23 -35.37
C ALA A 869 -27.98 11.19 -36.55
N LEU A 870 -29.03 10.36 -36.49
CA LEU A 870 -30.04 10.29 -37.56
C LEU A 870 -30.90 11.56 -37.64
N GLN A 871 -31.20 12.19 -36.50
CA GLN A 871 -31.96 13.44 -36.44
C GLN A 871 -31.16 14.61 -37.03
N ASP A 872 -29.84 14.64 -36.87
CA ASP A 872 -28.94 15.65 -37.45
C ASP A 872 -28.98 15.67 -39.00
N ILE A 873 -29.33 14.55 -39.64
CA ILE A 873 -29.52 14.44 -41.09
C ILE A 873 -31.01 14.47 -41.52
N GLY A 874 -31.91 14.87 -40.62
CA GLY A 874 -33.33 15.13 -40.93
C GLY A 874 -34.25 13.91 -40.89
N VAL A 875 -33.82 12.77 -40.34
CA VAL A 875 -34.67 11.59 -40.16
C VAL A 875 -35.59 11.79 -38.96
N ARG A 876 -36.89 11.51 -39.12
CA ARG A 876 -37.84 11.54 -38.01
C ARG A 876 -37.57 10.36 -37.08
N ILE A 877 -37.49 10.59 -35.77
CA ILE A 877 -37.21 9.55 -34.78
C ILE A 877 -38.37 9.38 -33.81
N THR A 878 -38.80 8.13 -33.63
CA THR A 878 -39.57 7.70 -32.46
C THR A 878 -38.71 6.78 -31.60
N LEU A 879 -38.65 7.05 -30.31
CA LEU A 879 -37.97 6.23 -29.31
C LEU A 879 -39.01 5.50 -28.46
N VAL A 880 -38.87 4.18 -28.29
CA VAL A 880 -39.69 3.41 -27.34
C VAL A 880 -38.82 2.89 -26.21
N GLN A 881 -39.23 3.17 -24.97
CA GLN A 881 -38.52 2.80 -23.77
C GLN A 881 -39.44 2.02 -22.83
N ARG A 882 -38.97 0.83 -22.43
CA ARG A 882 -39.73 -0.06 -21.53
C ARG A 882 -39.94 0.55 -20.14
N SER A 883 -38.96 1.27 -19.62
CA SER A 883 -39.10 1.95 -18.33
C SER A 883 -39.77 3.32 -18.50
N ASN A 884 -39.94 4.03 -17.39
CA ASN A 884 -40.37 5.43 -17.38
C ASN A 884 -39.21 6.43 -17.40
N ARG A 885 -37.98 6.00 -17.69
CA ARG A 885 -36.77 6.82 -17.59
C ARG A 885 -35.78 6.53 -18.73
N LEU A 886 -35.19 7.57 -19.29
CA LEU A 886 -34.04 7.42 -20.19
C LEU A 886 -32.78 7.11 -19.39
N MET A 887 -31.90 6.27 -19.93
CA MET A 887 -30.64 5.89 -19.27
C MET A 887 -30.80 5.46 -17.80
N GLU A 888 -31.86 4.69 -17.50
CA GLU A 888 -32.30 4.33 -16.13
C GLU A 888 -31.23 3.67 -15.24
N ARG A 889 -30.19 3.08 -15.85
CA ARG A 889 -29.05 2.43 -15.18
C ARG A 889 -27.88 3.39 -14.93
N GLN A 890 -27.80 4.47 -15.71
CA GLN A 890 -26.68 5.41 -15.70
C GLN A 890 -27.04 6.75 -15.06
N LEU A 891 -28.32 7.07 -14.94
CA LEU A 891 -28.82 8.33 -14.39
C LEU A 891 -29.84 8.09 -13.28
N ASP A 892 -29.85 8.99 -12.32
CA ASP A 892 -30.88 9.05 -11.29
C ASP A 892 -32.18 9.68 -11.84
N PRO A 893 -33.29 9.70 -11.07
CA PRO A 893 -34.57 10.20 -11.58
C PRO A 893 -34.55 11.65 -12.08
N THR A 894 -33.86 12.55 -11.37
CA THR A 894 -33.78 13.98 -11.74
C THR A 894 -33.00 14.17 -13.03
N ALA A 895 -31.81 13.56 -13.13
CA ALA A 895 -30.99 13.66 -14.32
C ALA A 895 -31.68 13.04 -15.56
N SER A 896 -32.36 11.92 -15.38
CA SER A 896 -33.14 11.26 -16.44
C SER A 896 -34.30 12.11 -16.94
N HIS A 897 -34.96 12.85 -16.04
CA HIS A 897 -36.05 13.76 -16.39
C HIS A 897 -35.56 14.94 -17.23
N LEU A 898 -34.47 15.61 -16.81
CA LEU A 898 -33.85 16.71 -17.57
C LEU A 898 -33.42 16.25 -18.96
N LEU A 899 -32.88 15.03 -19.08
CA LEU A 899 -32.55 14.44 -20.37
C LEU A 899 -33.79 14.20 -21.23
N ALA A 900 -34.90 13.74 -20.65
CA ALA A 900 -36.14 13.50 -21.39
C ALA A 900 -36.77 14.81 -21.92
N GLU A 901 -36.67 15.90 -21.17
CA GLU A 901 -37.07 17.24 -21.65
C GLU A 901 -36.23 17.69 -22.84
N ASP A 902 -34.90 17.56 -22.74
CA ASP A 902 -33.98 17.91 -23.83
C ASP A 902 -34.22 17.07 -25.10
N VAL A 903 -34.43 15.76 -24.95
CA VAL A 903 -34.79 14.85 -26.04
C VAL A 903 -36.11 15.25 -26.69
N GLY A 904 -37.11 15.65 -25.89
CA GLY A 904 -38.40 16.10 -26.38
C GLY A 904 -38.33 17.40 -27.18
N GLU A 905 -37.54 18.37 -26.72
CA GLU A 905 -37.31 19.65 -27.40
C GLU A 905 -36.58 19.49 -28.75
N ARG A 906 -35.79 18.44 -28.90
CA ARG A 906 -35.16 18.06 -30.17
C ARG A 906 -36.15 17.41 -31.16
N GLY A 907 -37.41 17.26 -30.79
CA GLY A 907 -38.42 16.65 -31.65
C GLY A 907 -38.35 15.12 -31.74
N ILE A 908 -37.64 14.47 -30.82
CA ILE A 908 -37.60 13.00 -30.72
C ILE A 908 -38.81 12.54 -29.92
N GLN A 909 -39.76 11.90 -30.58
CA GLN A 909 -40.98 11.42 -29.94
C GLN A 909 -40.69 10.20 -29.07
N THR A 910 -40.96 10.26 -27.75
CA THR A 910 -40.64 9.16 -26.83
C THR A 910 -41.89 8.51 -26.23
N TYR A 911 -41.98 7.18 -26.31
CA TYR A 911 -43.01 6.36 -25.65
C TYR A 911 -42.40 5.58 -24.49
N PHE A 912 -42.68 6.03 -23.27
CA PHE A 912 -42.27 5.36 -22.04
C PHE A 912 -43.24 4.25 -21.62
N ARG A 913 -42.79 3.36 -20.72
CA ARG A 913 -43.58 2.22 -20.19
C ARG A 913 -44.19 1.36 -21.30
N ASN A 914 -43.48 1.22 -22.41
CA ASN A 914 -44.01 0.56 -23.58
C ASN A 914 -42.99 -0.35 -24.23
N GLU A 915 -43.47 -1.37 -24.92
CA GLU A 915 -42.66 -2.36 -25.61
C GLU A 915 -43.26 -2.63 -26.99
N VAL A 916 -42.40 -2.97 -27.95
CA VAL A 916 -42.84 -3.49 -29.24
C VAL A 916 -43.53 -4.85 -29.02
N ASP A 917 -44.73 -4.99 -29.55
CA ASP A 917 -45.50 -6.23 -29.54
C ASP A 917 -45.35 -6.97 -30.87
N THR A 918 -45.72 -6.33 -31.98
CA THR A 918 -45.66 -6.92 -33.32
C THR A 918 -45.10 -5.95 -34.36
N ILE A 919 -44.44 -6.50 -35.37
CA ILE A 919 -43.87 -5.78 -36.51
C ILE A 919 -44.36 -6.45 -37.79
N PHE A 920 -45.08 -5.72 -38.64
CA PHE A 920 -45.54 -6.19 -39.94
C PHE A 920 -45.12 -5.25 -41.05
N ARG A 921 -44.71 -5.80 -42.20
CA ARG A 921 -44.45 -5.00 -43.40
C ARG A 921 -45.76 -4.63 -44.06
N ILE A 922 -45.90 -3.36 -44.47
CA ILE A 922 -47.08 -2.90 -45.20
C ILE A 922 -46.91 -3.27 -46.69
N PRO A 923 -47.83 -4.03 -47.29
CA PRO A 923 -47.80 -4.32 -48.72
C PRO A 923 -47.88 -3.05 -49.57
N LYS A 924 -47.19 -3.04 -50.70
CA LYS A 924 -47.18 -1.92 -51.65
C LYS A 924 -48.60 -1.71 -52.21
N GLY A 925 -49.25 -0.58 -51.89
CA GLY A 925 -50.61 -0.25 -52.35
C GLY A 925 -51.67 -0.04 -51.26
N GLU A 926 -51.37 -0.31 -49.99
CA GLU A 926 -52.24 0.06 -48.85
C GLU A 926 -52.01 1.52 -48.39
N ALA A 927 -53.02 2.14 -47.75
CA ALA A 927 -52.94 3.53 -47.28
C ALA A 927 -51.77 3.73 -46.30
N GLY A 928 -50.81 4.60 -46.67
CA GLY A 928 -49.55 4.83 -45.94
C GLY A 928 -48.37 3.95 -46.36
N GLY A 929 -48.52 3.14 -47.42
CA GLY A 929 -47.52 2.20 -47.92
C GLY A 929 -46.54 2.80 -48.94
N ASP A 930 -45.60 3.62 -48.48
CA ASP A 930 -44.35 3.80 -49.24
C ASP A 930 -43.58 2.47 -49.31
N ALA A 931 -42.77 2.30 -50.36
CA ALA A 931 -42.00 1.07 -50.55
C ALA A 931 -41.06 0.81 -49.37
N GLY A 932 -41.41 -0.16 -48.51
CA GLY A 932 -40.61 -0.52 -47.32
C GLY A 932 -41.18 -0.06 -45.98
N ALA A 933 -42.37 0.55 -45.92
CA ALA A 933 -43.02 0.94 -44.67
C ALA A 933 -43.42 -0.28 -43.80
N MET A 934 -43.27 -0.13 -42.49
CA MET A 934 -43.55 -1.14 -41.47
C MET A 934 -44.55 -0.58 -40.46
N ARG A 935 -45.58 -1.37 -40.15
CA ARG A 935 -46.49 -1.11 -39.04
C ARG A 935 -45.96 -1.82 -37.80
N VAL A 936 -45.65 -1.02 -36.77
CA VAL A 936 -45.21 -1.51 -35.46
C VAL A 936 -46.30 -1.23 -34.45
N THR A 937 -46.78 -2.27 -33.78
CA THR A 937 -47.76 -2.15 -32.70
C THR A 937 -47.04 -2.30 -31.36
N PHE A 938 -47.32 -1.41 -30.42
CA PHE A 938 -46.82 -1.50 -29.06
C PHE A 938 -47.81 -2.24 -28.16
N LYS A 939 -47.34 -2.82 -27.05
CA LYS A 939 -48.19 -3.51 -26.07
C LYS A 939 -49.28 -2.62 -25.47
N SER A 940 -49.12 -1.30 -25.52
CA SER A 940 -50.16 -0.34 -25.12
C SER A 940 -51.32 -0.22 -26.12
N GLY A 941 -51.28 -0.89 -27.27
CA GLY A 941 -52.24 -0.76 -28.38
C GLY A 941 -51.95 0.40 -29.34
N ILE A 942 -50.93 1.21 -29.11
CA ILE A 942 -50.50 2.28 -30.02
C ILE A 942 -49.83 1.64 -31.23
N SER A 943 -50.17 2.09 -32.45
CA SER A 943 -49.54 1.66 -33.70
C SER A 943 -48.79 2.81 -34.36
N LEU A 944 -47.60 2.52 -34.89
CA LEU A 944 -46.71 3.44 -35.56
C LEU A 944 -46.37 2.92 -36.96
N VAL A 945 -46.33 3.80 -37.97
CA VAL A 945 -45.74 3.48 -39.27
C VAL A 945 -44.36 4.11 -39.36
N CYS A 946 -43.34 3.28 -39.64
CA CYS A 946 -41.95 3.69 -39.77
C CYS A 946 -41.26 2.92 -40.91
N ASN A 947 -40.13 3.42 -41.38
CA ASN A 947 -39.35 2.79 -42.45
C ASN A 947 -38.37 1.74 -41.89
N ALA A 948 -37.82 1.94 -40.69
CA ALA A 948 -36.91 0.99 -40.06
C ALA A 948 -37.10 0.94 -38.54
N VAL A 949 -36.75 -0.20 -37.94
CA VAL A 949 -36.74 -0.43 -36.49
C VAL A 949 -35.34 -0.83 -36.05
N VAL A 950 -34.73 -0.10 -35.13
CA VAL A 950 -33.39 -0.40 -34.59
C VAL A 950 -33.49 -0.82 -33.12
N TYR A 951 -33.05 -2.03 -32.80
CA TYR A 951 -32.98 -2.52 -31.43
C TYR A 951 -31.64 -2.14 -30.77
N ALA A 952 -31.68 -1.19 -29.84
CA ALA A 952 -30.55 -0.66 -29.09
C ALA A 952 -30.69 -0.89 -27.57
N ILE A 953 -31.19 -2.06 -27.16
CA ILE A 953 -31.55 -2.39 -25.77
C ILE A 953 -30.42 -3.01 -24.92
N GLY A 954 -29.16 -2.84 -25.34
CA GLY A 954 -27.96 -3.30 -24.63
C GLY A 954 -27.23 -4.46 -25.31
N THR A 955 -26.22 -5.00 -24.63
CA THR A 955 -25.33 -6.05 -25.16
C THR A 955 -25.26 -7.27 -24.25
N ARG A 956 -24.85 -8.40 -24.83
CA ARG A 956 -24.59 -9.66 -24.15
C ARG A 956 -23.16 -10.13 -24.43
N PRO A 957 -22.33 -10.43 -23.42
CA PRO A 957 -20.97 -10.90 -23.64
C PRO A 957 -20.95 -12.27 -24.30
N ASN A 958 -19.93 -12.52 -25.12
CA ASN A 958 -19.74 -13.76 -25.87
C ASN A 958 -18.98 -14.79 -25.01
N LEU A 959 -19.72 -15.55 -24.20
CA LEU A 959 -19.18 -16.47 -23.18
C LEU A 959 -19.12 -17.94 -23.61
N GLU A 960 -19.63 -18.25 -24.82
CA GLU A 960 -19.83 -19.62 -25.29
C GLU A 960 -18.54 -20.45 -25.23
N VAL A 961 -17.45 -19.90 -25.78
CA VAL A 961 -16.13 -20.55 -25.81
C VAL A 961 -15.61 -20.84 -24.39
N GLY A 962 -15.77 -19.90 -23.45
CA GLY A 962 -15.35 -20.11 -22.06
C GLY A 962 -16.18 -21.15 -21.32
N ARG A 963 -17.50 -21.19 -21.57
CA ARG A 963 -18.42 -22.17 -20.97
C ARG A 963 -18.14 -23.58 -21.48
N THR A 964 -18.00 -23.75 -22.79
CA THR A 964 -17.67 -25.05 -23.40
C THR A 964 -16.29 -25.54 -22.96
N ALA A 965 -15.35 -24.64 -22.69
CA ALA A 965 -14.04 -24.96 -22.11
C ALA A 965 -14.09 -25.33 -20.61
N GLY A 966 -15.25 -25.26 -19.95
CA GLY A 966 -15.39 -25.53 -18.52
C GLY A 966 -14.73 -24.49 -17.61
N LEU A 967 -14.58 -23.25 -18.08
CA LEU A 967 -14.15 -22.13 -17.23
C LEU A 967 -15.28 -21.66 -16.32
N LYS A 968 -14.95 -21.16 -15.13
CA LYS A 968 -15.95 -20.54 -14.24
C LYS A 968 -16.53 -19.28 -14.90
N CYS A 969 -17.85 -19.29 -15.11
CA CYS A 969 -18.57 -18.20 -15.78
C CYS A 969 -19.81 -17.80 -14.97
N GLY A 970 -20.04 -16.49 -14.81
CA GLY A 970 -21.27 -15.90 -14.30
C GLY A 970 -21.93 -15.01 -15.36
N GLY A 971 -22.02 -13.72 -15.08
CA GLY A 971 -22.35 -12.69 -16.07
C GLY A 971 -21.24 -12.47 -17.10
N GLY A 972 -20.01 -12.90 -16.82
CA GLY A 972 -18.84 -12.96 -17.67
C GLY A 972 -17.97 -14.18 -17.33
N ILE A 973 -16.77 -14.29 -17.92
CA ILE A 973 -15.74 -15.25 -17.53
C ILE A 973 -15.08 -14.70 -16.27
N GLN A 974 -15.12 -15.45 -15.18
CA GLN A 974 -14.58 -14.99 -13.90
C GLN A 974 -13.05 -14.92 -13.95
N VAL A 975 -12.50 -13.78 -13.52
CA VAL A 975 -11.06 -13.55 -13.47
C VAL A 975 -10.61 -12.98 -12.13
N ASP A 976 -9.36 -13.28 -11.77
CA ASP A 976 -8.66 -12.69 -10.63
C ASP A 976 -8.10 -11.28 -10.92
N ASP A 977 -7.36 -10.72 -9.98
CA ASP A 977 -6.74 -9.39 -10.10
C ASP A 977 -5.64 -9.34 -11.18
N ARG A 978 -5.17 -10.48 -11.70
CA ARG A 978 -4.24 -10.59 -12.85
C ARG A 978 -4.96 -10.91 -14.16
N LEU A 979 -6.30 -10.91 -14.13
CA LEU A 979 -7.16 -11.24 -15.27
C LEU A 979 -7.01 -12.70 -15.73
N THR A 980 -6.57 -13.57 -14.80
CA THR A 980 -6.44 -15.01 -14.98
C THR A 980 -7.75 -15.70 -14.60
N THR A 981 -8.16 -16.67 -15.41
CA THR A 981 -9.41 -17.42 -15.20
C THR A 981 -9.22 -18.55 -14.17
N SER A 982 -10.20 -19.46 -14.06
CA SER A 982 -10.04 -20.71 -13.32
C SER A 982 -8.94 -21.65 -13.87
N ASP A 983 -8.33 -21.30 -15.00
CA ASP A 983 -7.17 -21.95 -15.57
C ASP A 983 -5.97 -20.97 -15.61
N PRO A 984 -4.79 -21.34 -15.05
CA PRO A 984 -3.64 -20.44 -14.96
C PRO A 984 -3.01 -20.07 -16.31
N HIS A 985 -3.37 -20.77 -17.40
CA HIS A 985 -2.89 -20.50 -18.76
C HIS A 985 -3.90 -19.72 -19.62
N ILE A 986 -5.11 -19.47 -19.10
CA ILE A 986 -6.18 -18.77 -19.83
C ILE A 986 -6.56 -17.48 -19.09
N HIS A 987 -6.59 -16.39 -19.84
CA HIS A 987 -6.92 -15.05 -19.38
C HIS A 987 -8.15 -14.53 -20.12
N ALA A 988 -8.88 -13.59 -19.52
CA ALA A 988 -10.01 -12.93 -20.17
C ALA A 988 -9.98 -11.41 -19.93
N ILE A 989 -10.21 -10.64 -20.99
CA ILE A 989 -10.19 -9.17 -20.97
C ILE A 989 -11.32 -8.57 -21.82
N GLY A 990 -11.61 -7.29 -21.59
CA GLY A 990 -12.74 -6.58 -22.19
C GLY A 990 -14.08 -6.96 -21.56
N GLU A 991 -15.16 -6.79 -22.33
CA GLU A 991 -16.52 -6.95 -21.82
C GLU A 991 -16.89 -8.37 -21.35
N VAL A 992 -16.08 -9.37 -21.73
CA VAL A 992 -16.25 -10.76 -21.31
C VAL A 992 -15.66 -11.05 -19.94
N ALA A 993 -14.73 -10.22 -19.44
CA ALA A 993 -14.12 -10.41 -18.14
C ALA A 993 -15.08 -9.98 -17.02
N GLU A 994 -15.29 -10.86 -16.04
CA GLU A 994 -16.00 -10.58 -14.80
C GLU A 994 -15.00 -10.59 -13.65
N TRP A 995 -14.71 -9.40 -13.12
CA TRP A 995 -13.79 -9.20 -12.01
C TRP A 995 -14.59 -8.90 -10.73
N ARG A 996 -14.47 -9.77 -9.71
CA ARG A 996 -15.19 -9.66 -8.42
C ARG A 996 -16.70 -9.40 -8.58
N GLY A 997 -17.33 -10.12 -9.52
CA GLY A 997 -18.76 -9.99 -9.83
C GLY A 997 -19.15 -8.77 -10.67
N LYS A 998 -18.21 -7.85 -10.95
CA LYS A 998 -18.45 -6.64 -11.77
C LYS A 998 -17.90 -6.83 -13.19
N ARG A 999 -18.61 -6.26 -14.16
CA ARG A 999 -18.21 -6.21 -15.58
C ARG A 999 -18.15 -4.78 -16.05
N PHE A 1000 -17.20 -4.49 -16.93
CA PHE A 1000 -16.95 -3.14 -17.41
C PHE A 1000 -17.09 -3.08 -18.92
N GLY A 1001 -18.20 -2.50 -19.38
CA GLY A 1001 -18.56 -2.39 -20.80
C GLY A 1001 -17.99 -1.15 -21.51
N ILE A 1002 -16.78 -0.70 -21.14
CA ILE A 1002 -16.21 0.57 -21.62
C ILE A 1002 -14.78 0.40 -22.14
N THR A 1003 -14.39 1.22 -23.12
CA THR A 1003 -13.06 1.18 -23.74
C THR A 1003 -11.94 1.44 -22.73
N ALA A 1004 -12.15 2.36 -21.78
CA ALA A 1004 -11.17 2.65 -20.73
C ALA A 1004 -10.85 1.41 -19.87
N ALA A 1005 -11.85 0.58 -19.56
CA ALA A 1005 -11.64 -0.66 -18.83
C ALA A 1005 -10.88 -1.69 -19.64
N ALA A 1006 -11.19 -1.81 -20.94
CA ALA A 1006 -10.43 -2.67 -21.84
C ALA A 1006 -8.94 -2.26 -21.93
N GLU A 1007 -8.65 -0.96 -21.92
CA GLU A 1007 -7.27 -0.42 -21.87
C GLU A 1007 -6.56 -0.79 -20.57
N GLN A 1008 -7.21 -0.54 -19.42
CA GLN A 1008 -6.65 -0.84 -18.11
C GLN A 1008 -6.39 -2.34 -17.93
N GLN A 1009 -7.35 -3.17 -18.34
CA GLN A 1009 -7.21 -4.62 -18.30
C GLN A 1009 -6.07 -5.12 -19.19
N ALA A 1010 -6.01 -4.62 -20.44
CA ALA A 1010 -4.92 -4.93 -21.34
C ALA A 1010 -3.54 -4.54 -20.78
N GLN A 1011 -3.44 -3.36 -20.16
CA GLN A 1011 -2.20 -2.87 -19.55
C GLN A 1011 -1.72 -3.76 -18.40
N VAL A 1012 -2.64 -4.13 -17.50
CA VAL A 1012 -2.34 -5.05 -16.38
C VAL A 1012 -1.90 -6.41 -16.90
N LEU A 1013 -2.67 -7.00 -17.83
CA LEU A 1013 -2.34 -8.33 -18.35
C LEU A 1013 -1.01 -8.33 -19.11
N ALA A 1014 -0.75 -7.30 -19.93
CA ALA A 1014 0.50 -7.19 -20.67
C ALA A 1014 1.72 -7.07 -19.74
N ALA A 1015 1.62 -6.26 -18.68
CA ALA A 1015 2.68 -6.14 -17.67
C ALA A 1015 2.90 -7.47 -16.92
N TYR A 1016 1.83 -8.11 -16.47
CA TYR A 1016 1.89 -9.40 -15.78
C TYR A 1016 2.53 -10.49 -16.63
N LEU A 1017 2.07 -10.66 -17.89
CA LEU A 1017 2.65 -11.63 -18.81
C LEU A 1017 4.09 -11.28 -19.19
N SER A 1018 4.49 -10.01 -19.10
CA SER A 1018 5.89 -9.59 -19.28
C SER A 1018 6.76 -9.84 -18.03
N GLY A 1019 6.18 -10.29 -16.92
CA GLY A 1019 6.86 -10.70 -15.71
C GLY A 1019 6.68 -9.77 -14.50
N ASP A 1020 5.99 -8.64 -14.65
CA ASP A 1020 5.71 -7.71 -13.56
C ASP A 1020 4.60 -8.26 -12.64
N LEU A 1021 5.01 -8.87 -11.53
CA LEU A 1021 4.10 -9.54 -10.60
C LEU A 1021 3.30 -8.58 -9.72
N THR A 1022 3.62 -7.28 -9.78
CA THR A 1022 2.92 -6.21 -9.04
C THR A 1022 1.71 -5.66 -9.81
N ALA A 1023 1.61 -5.97 -11.11
CA ALA A 1023 0.49 -5.55 -11.93
C ALA A 1023 -0.81 -6.21 -11.45
N ALA A 1024 -1.75 -5.38 -11.02
CA ALA A 1024 -3.04 -5.81 -10.48
C ALA A 1024 -4.16 -4.89 -10.98
N TYR A 1025 -5.27 -5.48 -11.40
CA TYR A 1025 -6.46 -4.77 -11.83
C TYR A 1025 -7.35 -4.46 -10.62
N GLY A 1026 -7.52 -3.17 -10.34
CA GLY A 1026 -8.33 -2.67 -9.21
C GLY A 1026 -9.81 -2.43 -9.52
N GLY A 1027 -10.27 -2.80 -10.72
CA GLY A 1027 -11.55 -2.37 -11.28
C GLY A 1027 -11.44 -1.04 -12.04
N SER A 1028 -12.44 -0.74 -12.86
CA SER A 1028 -12.55 0.54 -13.58
C SER A 1028 -13.72 1.35 -13.05
N VAL A 1029 -13.69 2.67 -13.24
CA VAL A 1029 -14.84 3.53 -12.94
C VAL A 1029 -15.86 3.41 -14.09
N PRO A 1030 -17.09 2.92 -13.85
CA PRO A 1030 -18.15 3.01 -14.83
C PRO A 1030 -18.37 4.49 -15.17
N MET A 1031 -18.36 4.84 -16.45
CA MET A 1031 -18.55 6.23 -16.87
C MET A 1031 -19.32 6.29 -18.17
N ASN A 1032 -20.19 7.29 -18.28
CA ASN A 1032 -21.01 7.54 -19.46
C ASN A 1032 -20.96 9.04 -19.76
N ILE A 1033 -20.73 9.37 -21.02
CA ILE A 1033 -20.78 10.75 -21.52
C ILE A 1033 -21.73 10.68 -22.71
N LEU A 1034 -22.84 11.41 -22.65
CA LEU A 1034 -23.78 11.49 -23.76
C LEU A 1034 -23.27 12.51 -24.78
N LYS A 1035 -23.19 12.12 -26.05
CA LYS A 1035 -22.73 12.99 -27.13
C LYS A 1035 -23.88 13.70 -27.81
N PHE A 1036 -24.52 14.62 -27.09
CA PHE A 1036 -25.52 15.51 -27.69
C PHE A 1036 -24.87 16.87 -27.94
N ARG A 1037 -25.14 17.45 -29.11
CA ARG A 1037 -24.72 18.82 -29.40
C ARG A 1037 -25.44 19.75 -28.40
N ASP A 1038 -24.69 20.58 -27.71
CA ASP A 1038 -25.18 21.58 -26.74
C ASP A 1038 -25.85 21.03 -25.46
N LEU A 1039 -25.64 19.75 -25.12
CA LEU A 1039 -26.00 19.17 -23.81
C LEU A 1039 -24.79 18.50 -23.16
N ASP A 1040 -24.27 19.11 -22.10
CA ASP A 1040 -23.26 18.48 -21.26
C ASP A 1040 -23.92 17.56 -20.24
N LEU A 1041 -23.78 16.25 -20.45
CA LEU A 1041 -24.27 15.23 -19.53
C LEU A 1041 -23.25 14.11 -19.37
N CYS A 1042 -22.86 13.84 -18.13
CA CYS A 1042 -22.07 12.66 -17.80
C CYS A 1042 -22.41 12.07 -16.44
N SER A 1043 -22.16 10.77 -16.31
CA SER A 1043 -22.24 10.06 -15.04
C SER A 1043 -21.00 9.20 -14.80
N LEU A 1044 -20.66 9.06 -13.52
CA LEU A 1044 -19.46 8.40 -13.01
C LEU A 1044 -19.86 7.50 -11.84
N GLY A 1045 -19.30 6.29 -11.78
CA GLY A 1045 -19.41 5.42 -10.62
C GLY A 1045 -20.84 5.03 -10.25
N GLU A 1046 -21.13 5.03 -8.95
CA GLU A 1046 -22.41 4.66 -8.37
C GLU A 1046 -23.31 5.90 -8.22
N VAL A 1047 -24.20 6.11 -9.19
CA VAL A 1047 -25.01 7.35 -9.31
C VAL A 1047 -26.19 7.43 -8.34
N SER A 1048 -26.53 6.31 -7.71
CA SER A 1048 -27.58 6.20 -6.70
C SER A 1048 -27.05 5.34 -5.56
N PRO A 1049 -27.19 5.79 -4.30
CA PRO A 1049 -26.83 4.98 -3.15
C PRO A 1049 -27.77 3.76 -3.04
N PRO A 1050 -27.31 2.65 -2.43
CA PRO A 1050 -28.20 1.57 -2.03
C PRO A 1050 -29.33 2.11 -1.11
N PRO A 1051 -30.57 1.61 -1.23
CA PRO A 1051 -31.63 1.96 -0.30
C PRO A 1051 -31.22 1.61 1.15
N ASP A 1052 -31.52 2.51 2.09
CA ASP A 1052 -31.38 2.29 3.54
C ASP A 1052 -29.94 2.02 4.04
N ASP A 1053 -28.90 2.43 3.29
CA ASP A 1053 -27.50 2.35 3.75
C ASP A 1053 -27.03 3.72 4.28
N PRO A 1054 -26.89 3.90 5.61
CA PRO A 1054 -26.54 5.19 6.21
C PRO A 1054 -25.08 5.61 5.99
N ASP A 1055 -24.22 4.69 5.50
CA ASP A 1055 -22.82 5.01 5.17
C ASP A 1055 -22.70 5.77 3.85
N TYR A 1056 -23.78 5.80 3.04
CA TYR A 1056 -23.86 6.58 1.83
C TYR A 1056 -24.49 7.95 2.08
N GLU A 1057 -23.88 8.97 1.50
CA GLU A 1057 -24.31 10.36 1.59
C GLU A 1057 -24.44 10.97 0.20
N GLU A 1058 -25.47 11.78 0.00
CA GLU A 1058 -25.68 12.51 -1.26
C GLU A 1058 -25.43 14.01 -1.05
N VAL A 1059 -24.61 14.61 -1.92
CA VAL A 1059 -24.36 16.05 -1.96
C VAL A 1059 -24.86 16.58 -3.30
N ILE A 1060 -25.89 17.44 -3.28
CA ILE A 1060 -26.64 17.82 -4.49
C ILE A 1060 -26.70 19.36 -4.65
N PHE A 1061 -26.40 19.84 -5.86
CA PHE A 1061 -26.68 21.19 -6.33
C PHE A 1061 -27.61 21.13 -7.56
N ARG A 1062 -28.65 21.96 -7.59
CA ARG A 1062 -29.64 21.97 -8.67
C ARG A 1062 -30.11 23.39 -9.02
N ASP A 1063 -30.08 23.73 -10.30
CA ASP A 1063 -30.80 24.84 -10.94
C ASP A 1063 -31.50 24.28 -12.19
N LEU A 1064 -32.71 23.77 -11.97
CA LEU A 1064 -33.49 23.08 -13.00
C LEU A 1064 -33.87 24.00 -14.15
N SER A 1065 -34.07 25.30 -13.88
CA SER A 1065 -34.44 26.30 -14.89
C SER A 1065 -33.34 26.49 -15.95
N ARG A 1066 -32.08 26.29 -15.56
CA ARG A 1066 -30.90 26.37 -16.43
C ARG A 1066 -30.37 24.99 -16.84
N ARG A 1067 -31.11 23.91 -16.59
CA ARG A 1067 -30.67 22.50 -16.77
C ARG A 1067 -29.33 22.20 -16.08
N TYR A 1068 -29.08 22.80 -14.93
CA TYR A 1068 -27.84 22.59 -14.19
C TYR A 1068 -28.09 21.64 -13.02
N TYR A 1069 -27.40 20.51 -13.00
CA TYR A 1069 -27.55 19.50 -11.97
C TYR A 1069 -26.22 18.83 -11.66
N LYS A 1070 -25.77 18.92 -10.41
CA LYS A 1070 -24.59 18.22 -9.91
C LYS A 1070 -24.97 17.39 -8.69
N LYS A 1071 -24.67 16.11 -8.74
CA LYS A 1071 -24.86 15.19 -7.62
C LYS A 1071 -23.59 14.40 -7.40
N CYS A 1072 -23.15 14.32 -6.15
CA CYS A 1072 -22.05 13.48 -5.69
C CYS A 1072 -22.61 12.44 -4.71
N VAL A 1073 -22.19 11.19 -4.87
CA VAL A 1073 -22.46 10.10 -3.92
C VAL A 1073 -21.16 9.80 -3.20
N VAL A 1074 -21.18 9.94 -1.88
CA VAL A 1074 -20.03 9.73 -1.00
C VAL A 1074 -20.28 8.50 -0.13
N TYR A 1075 -19.31 7.62 -0.03
CA TYR A 1075 -19.33 6.46 0.86
C TYR A 1075 -18.08 6.46 1.72
N GLN A 1076 -18.25 6.48 3.04
CA GLN A 1076 -17.13 6.48 4.01
C GLN A 1076 -16.04 7.52 3.68
N ASP A 1077 -16.47 8.76 3.45
CA ASP A 1077 -15.62 9.90 3.08
C ASP A 1077 -14.86 9.74 1.74
N ARG A 1078 -15.31 8.87 0.84
CA ARG A 1078 -14.78 8.74 -0.54
C ARG A 1078 -15.87 9.04 -1.54
N LEU A 1079 -15.55 9.78 -2.60
CA LEU A 1079 -16.46 9.93 -3.73
C LEU A 1079 -16.56 8.58 -4.46
N VAL A 1080 -17.78 8.03 -4.58
CA VAL A 1080 -18.04 6.75 -5.26
C VAL A 1080 -18.89 6.90 -6.51
N GLY A 1081 -19.56 8.03 -6.69
CA GLY A 1081 -20.25 8.35 -7.93
C GLY A 1081 -20.61 9.81 -8.07
N ALA A 1082 -20.92 10.21 -9.30
CA ALA A 1082 -21.37 11.55 -9.60
C ALA A 1082 -22.25 11.60 -10.86
N VAL A 1083 -23.14 12.59 -10.91
CA VAL A 1083 -23.93 12.96 -12.09
C VAL A 1083 -23.76 14.46 -12.32
N LEU A 1084 -23.38 14.84 -13.54
CA LEU A 1084 -23.15 16.22 -13.96
C LEU A 1084 -24.00 16.52 -15.20
N ILE A 1085 -24.85 17.55 -15.13
CA ILE A 1085 -25.63 18.09 -16.24
C ILE A 1085 -25.46 19.62 -16.29
N GLY A 1086 -25.27 20.15 -17.49
CA GLY A 1086 -25.11 21.59 -17.76
C GLY A 1086 -23.69 22.10 -17.53
N ASP A 1087 -22.87 21.37 -16.77
CA ASP A 1087 -21.45 21.63 -16.56
C ASP A 1087 -20.72 20.36 -16.11
N LYS A 1088 -19.74 19.93 -16.91
CA LYS A 1088 -18.93 18.72 -16.68
C LYS A 1088 -17.47 19.02 -16.32
N ASN A 1089 -17.14 20.24 -15.89
CA ASN A 1089 -15.77 20.68 -15.66
C ASN A 1089 -15.00 19.78 -14.66
N GLU A 1090 -15.67 19.32 -13.60
CA GLU A 1090 -15.08 18.48 -12.55
C GLU A 1090 -15.03 16.98 -12.92
N PHE A 1091 -15.46 16.58 -14.13
CA PHE A 1091 -15.49 15.18 -14.54
C PHE A 1091 -14.13 14.46 -14.33
N ALA A 1092 -13.03 15.11 -14.73
CA ALA A 1092 -11.70 14.51 -14.62
C ALA A 1092 -11.25 14.37 -13.16
N GLU A 1093 -11.54 15.38 -12.33
CA GLU A 1093 -11.24 15.38 -10.90
C GLU A 1093 -12.05 14.31 -10.17
N TYR A 1094 -13.36 14.25 -10.40
CA TYR A 1094 -14.24 13.26 -9.79
C TYR A 1094 -13.89 11.85 -10.24
N ARG A 1095 -13.57 11.67 -11.52
CA ARG A 1095 -13.07 10.40 -12.02
C ARG A 1095 -11.81 9.99 -11.26
N ALA A 1096 -10.83 10.87 -11.08
CA ALA A 1096 -9.60 10.56 -10.35
C ALA A 1096 -9.89 10.22 -8.88
N LEU A 1097 -10.76 10.98 -8.21
CA LEU A 1097 -11.18 10.71 -6.82
C LEU A 1097 -11.81 9.31 -6.67
N ILE A 1098 -12.70 8.92 -7.59
CA ILE A 1098 -13.37 7.61 -7.58
C ILE A 1098 -12.39 6.49 -7.95
N GLU A 1099 -11.58 6.69 -9.00
CA GLU A 1099 -10.63 5.71 -9.54
C GLU A 1099 -9.54 5.36 -8.50
N ASP A 1100 -9.00 6.39 -7.86
CA ASP A 1100 -7.99 6.27 -6.82
C ASP A 1100 -8.56 5.95 -5.44
N ARG A 1101 -9.89 6.00 -5.32
CA ARG A 1101 -10.64 5.86 -4.07
C ARG A 1101 -10.12 6.81 -3.01
N LEU A 1102 -9.80 8.06 -3.34
CA LEU A 1102 -9.19 8.97 -2.37
C LEU A 1102 -10.19 9.37 -1.29
N GLU A 1103 -9.73 9.37 -0.04
CA GLU A 1103 -10.45 9.98 1.06
C GLU A 1103 -10.54 11.50 0.84
N LEU A 1104 -11.72 12.09 0.98
CA LEU A 1104 -12.01 13.49 0.69
C LEU A 1104 -11.40 14.41 1.75
N GLY A 1105 -11.61 14.13 3.04
CA GLY A 1105 -11.26 15.05 4.12
C GLY A 1105 -11.83 16.46 3.85
N ASP A 1106 -10.99 17.49 4.01
CA ASP A 1106 -11.38 18.89 3.81
C ASP A 1106 -11.95 19.20 2.41
N ARG A 1107 -11.54 18.45 1.37
CA ARG A 1107 -12.05 18.62 -0.02
C ARG A 1107 -13.54 18.34 -0.15
N ARG A 1108 -14.13 17.66 0.83
CA ARG A 1108 -15.57 17.39 0.86
C ARG A 1108 -16.39 18.67 0.77
N GLU A 1109 -15.95 19.75 1.40
CA GLU A 1109 -16.65 21.06 1.40
C GLU A 1109 -16.56 21.79 0.05
N GLU A 1110 -15.64 21.35 -0.81
CA GLU A 1110 -15.36 21.96 -2.10
C GLU A 1110 -16.05 21.23 -3.26
N LEU A 1111 -16.61 20.02 -3.03
CA LEU A 1111 -17.16 19.16 -4.09
C LEU A 1111 -18.07 19.92 -5.07
N LEU A 1112 -18.98 20.76 -4.57
CA LEU A 1112 -19.96 21.47 -5.41
C LEU A 1112 -19.56 22.92 -5.76
N ARG A 1113 -18.38 23.39 -5.34
CA ARG A 1113 -17.90 24.74 -5.66
C ARG A 1113 -17.10 24.67 -6.96
N SER A 1114 -17.62 25.26 -8.03
CA SER A 1114 -16.93 25.36 -9.32
C SER A 1114 -15.71 26.28 -9.21
N GLY A 1115 -14.56 25.71 -8.83
CA GLY A 1115 -13.35 26.46 -8.49
C GLY A 1115 -12.41 26.78 -9.67
N SER A 1116 -12.64 26.28 -10.89
CA SER A 1116 -11.72 26.53 -12.01
C SER A 1116 -12.43 26.85 -13.32
N SER A 1117 -12.04 27.97 -13.94
CA SER A 1117 -12.36 28.27 -15.33
C SER A 1117 -11.36 27.54 -16.23
N ARG A 1118 -11.84 26.66 -17.11
CA ARG A 1118 -10.98 25.94 -18.06
C ARG A 1118 -10.48 26.90 -19.15
N GLU A 1119 -9.28 26.66 -19.69
CA GLU A 1119 -8.83 27.36 -20.90
C GLU A 1119 -9.86 27.10 -22.04
N PRO A 1120 -10.35 28.14 -22.74
CA PRO A 1120 -11.30 27.96 -23.83
C PRO A 1120 -10.76 27.00 -24.90
N LEU A 1121 -11.68 26.30 -25.59
CA LEU A 1121 -11.35 25.49 -26.76
C LEU A 1121 -10.58 26.33 -27.78
N ARG A 1122 -9.38 25.86 -28.20
CA ARG A 1122 -8.56 26.49 -29.22
C ARG A 1122 -8.38 25.55 -30.41
N GLY A 1123 -8.75 26.01 -31.60
CA GLY A 1123 -8.62 25.24 -32.84
C GLY A 1123 -9.63 24.10 -32.97
N ARG A 1124 -9.35 23.18 -33.88
CA ARG A 1124 -10.22 22.02 -34.17
C ARG A 1124 -10.40 21.15 -32.92
N VAL A 1125 -11.63 20.76 -32.61
CA VAL A 1125 -11.92 19.86 -31.47
C VAL A 1125 -11.20 18.53 -31.68
N VAL A 1126 -10.37 18.15 -30.72
CA VAL A 1126 -9.73 16.83 -30.67
C VAL A 1126 -10.41 15.96 -29.62
N CYS A 1127 -10.85 16.52 -28.49
CA CYS A 1127 -11.55 15.79 -27.43
C CYS A 1127 -12.88 16.44 -27.05
N SER A 1128 -13.99 15.87 -27.52
CA SER A 1128 -15.35 16.34 -27.17
C SER A 1128 -15.73 16.08 -25.70
N CYS A 1129 -15.14 15.06 -25.06
CA CYS A 1129 -15.41 14.75 -23.64
C CYS A 1129 -14.97 15.88 -22.71
N ASN A 1130 -13.88 16.56 -23.03
CA ASN A 1130 -13.25 17.58 -22.19
C ASN A 1130 -13.15 18.95 -22.89
N ASN A 1131 -13.80 19.09 -24.04
CA ASN A 1131 -13.78 20.27 -24.89
C ASN A 1131 -12.34 20.79 -25.17
N VAL A 1132 -11.44 19.89 -25.58
CA VAL A 1132 -10.03 20.21 -25.86
C VAL A 1132 -9.80 20.24 -27.36
N GLY A 1133 -9.19 21.32 -27.85
CA GLY A 1133 -8.84 21.50 -29.25
C GLY A 1133 -7.36 21.30 -29.52
N GLU A 1134 -7.02 21.16 -30.80
CA GLU A 1134 -5.65 20.99 -31.30
C GLU A 1134 -4.74 22.16 -30.86
N GLY A 1135 -5.27 23.37 -30.79
CA GLY A 1135 -4.60 24.56 -30.27
C GLY A 1135 -4.30 24.49 -28.77
N ASN A 1136 -5.11 23.77 -27.98
CA ASN A 1136 -4.83 23.56 -26.56
C ASN A 1136 -3.68 22.55 -26.39
N LEU A 1137 -3.66 21.48 -27.17
CA LEU A 1137 -2.62 20.44 -27.15
C LEU A 1137 -1.26 21.01 -27.56
N THR A 1138 -1.21 21.71 -28.69
CA THR A 1138 0.02 22.35 -29.19
C THR A 1138 0.57 23.39 -28.22
N ASN A 1139 -0.29 24.18 -27.57
CA ASN A 1139 0.13 25.13 -26.52
C ASN A 1139 0.72 24.44 -25.28
N ALA A 1140 0.17 23.30 -24.85
CA ALA A 1140 0.72 22.52 -23.74
C ALA A 1140 2.08 21.92 -24.10
N ILE A 1141 2.24 21.40 -25.31
CA ILE A 1141 3.52 20.86 -25.81
C ILE A 1141 4.58 21.97 -25.87
N ALA A 1142 4.23 23.15 -26.41
CA ALA A 1142 5.13 24.30 -26.46
C ALA A 1142 5.58 24.80 -25.06
N LYS A 1143 4.79 24.53 -24.02
CA LYS A 1143 5.13 24.85 -22.61
C LYS A 1143 6.00 23.78 -21.93
N GLY A 1144 6.50 22.79 -22.67
CA GLY A 1144 7.45 21.79 -22.19
C GLY A 1144 6.84 20.42 -21.89
N CYS A 1145 5.59 20.16 -22.31
CA CYS A 1145 4.99 18.84 -22.16
C CYS A 1145 5.37 17.92 -23.32
N HIS A 1146 6.27 16.97 -23.07
CA HIS A 1146 6.81 16.07 -24.10
C HIS A 1146 6.33 14.61 -23.96
N GLY A 1147 5.70 14.26 -22.84
CA GLY A 1147 5.14 12.92 -22.60
C GLY A 1147 3.68 12.80 -23.04
N PHE A 1148 3.29 11.65 -23.59
CA PHE A 1148 1.88 11.38 -23.95
C PHE A 1148 0.95 11.40 -22.72
N ASP A 1149 1.33 10.69 -21.67
CA ASP A 1149 0.53 10.61 -20.45
C ASP A 1149 0.49 11.96 -19.71
N GLU A 1150 1.59 12.71 -19.75
CA GLU A 1150 1.69 14.07 -19.21
C GLU A 1150 0.74 15.03 -19.97
N LEU A 1151 0.71 14.96 -21.30
CA LEU A 1151 -0.15 15.81 -22.14
C LEU A 1151 -1.62 15.51 -21.91
N VAL A 1152 -1.97 14.22 -21.79
CA VAL A 1152 -3.32 13.75 -21.47
C VAL A 1152 -3.74 14.22 -20.08
N ALA A 1153 -2.85 14.15 -19.09
CA ALA A 1153 -3.11 14.61 -17.72
C ALA A 1153 -3.30 16.12 -17.64
N GLN A 1154 -2.45 16.90 -18.31
CA GLN A 1154 -2.47 18.36 -18.25
C GLN A 1154 -3.65 18.98 -19.00
N THR A 1155 -3.97 18.47 -20.20
CA THR A 1155 -5.04 19.04 -21.04
C THR A 1155 -6.39 18.40 -20.76
N GLY A 1156 -6.38 17.19 -20.21
CA GLY A 1156 -7.57 16.35 -20.04
C GLY A 1156 -8.02 15.64 -21.32
N ALA A 1157 -7.39 15.89 -22.48
CA ALA A 1157 -7.74 15.17 -23.71
C ALA A 1157 -7.44 13.68 -23.54
N GLY A 1158 -8.45 12.81 -23.72
CA GLY A 1158 -8.30 11.36 -23.56
C GLY A 1158 -8.65 10.82 -22.15
N LEU A 1159 -8.93 11.69 -21.17
CA LEU A 1159 -9.40 11.30 -19.83
C LEU A 1159 -10.91 11.01 -19.76
N GLY A 1160 -11.67 11.29 -20.82
CA GLY A 1160 -13.08 10.89 -20.95
C GLY A 1160 -13.24 9.45 -21.46
N CYS A 1161 -13.86 9.30 -22.62
CA CYS A 1161 -14.05 8.00 -23.26
C CYS A 1161 -12.77 7.40 -23.88
N GLY A 1162 -11.68 8.17 -23.95
CA GLY A 1162 -10.39 7.74 -24.51
C GLY A 1162 -10.33 7.66 -26.04
N SER A 1163 -11.39 8.00 -26.77
CA SER A 1163 -11.45 7.88 -28.24
C SER A 1163 -10.41 8.74 -28.97
N CYS A 1164 -10.14 9.94 -28.45
CA CYS A 1164 -9.22 10.92 -29.02
C CYS A 1164 -7.74 10.64 -28.76
N LYS A 1165 -7.40 9.66 -27.91
CA LYS A 1165 -6.01 9.33 -27.55
C LYS A 1165 -5.08 9.09 -28.76
N PRO A 1166 -5.47 8.35 -29.82
CA PRO A 1166 -4.61 8.16 -31.00
C PRO A 1166 -4.30 9.47 -31.73
N GLU A 1167 -5.28 10.36 -31.83
CA GLU A 1167 -5.12 11.67 -32.45
C GLU A 1167 -4.26 12.59 -31.60
N VAL A 1168 -4.45 12.60 -30.27
CA VAL A 1168 -3.57 13.30 -29.32
C VAL A 1168 -2.12 12.82 -29.46
N LYS A 1169 -1.90 11.50 -29.56
CA LYS A 1169 -0.57 10.93 -29.75
C LYS A 1169 0.05 11.34 -31.08
N THR A 1170 -0.74 11.35 -32.15
CA THR A 1170 -0.29 11.80 -33.48
C THR A 1170 0.12 13.27 -33.46
N ILE A 1171 -0.67 14.14 -32.80
CA ILE A 1171 -0.35 15.56 -32.65
C ILE A 1171 0.94 15.74 -31.83
N LEU A 1172 1.09 15.02 -30.73
CA LEU A 1172 2.32 15.04 -29.93
C LEU A 1172 3.54 14.62 -30.75
N ASP A 1173 3.46 13.46 -31.41
CA ASP A 1173 4.58 12.91 -32.17
C ASP A 1173 4.96 13.82 -33.36
N HIS A 1174 3.97 14.43 -34.01
CA HIS A 1174 4.21 15.41 -35.05
C HIS A 1174 4.89 16.67 -34.50
N GLN A 1175 4.40 17.24 -33.41
CA GLN A 1175 4.96 18.45 -32.82
C GLN A 1175 6.41 18.23 -32.35
N LEU A 1176 6.70 17.10 -31.69
CA LEU A 1176 8.04 16.72 -31.26
C LEU A 1176 9.02 16.44 -32.41
N GLN A 1177 8.54 16.23 -33.64
CA GLN A 1177 9.39 16.13 -34.84
C GLN A 1177 9.67 17.50 -35.47
N THR A 1178 8.84 18.51 -35.19
CA THR A 1178 8.97 19.89 -35.67
C THR A 1178 9.56 20.87 -34.65
N THR A 1179 9.82 20.43 -33.42
CA THR A 1179 10.59 21.16 -32.39
C THR A 1179 11.95 20.52 -32.22
#